data_AF-A0A358N232-F1
#
_entry.id   AF-A0A358N232-F1
#
_cell.length_a   1.000
_cell.length_b   1.000
_cell.length_c   1.000
_cell.angle_alpha   90.00
_cell.angle_beta   90.00
_cell.angle_gamma   90.00
#
_symmetry.space_group_name_H-M   'P 1'
#
loop_
_entity.id
_entity.type
_entity.pdbx_description
1 polymer ?
#
loop_
_entity_poly.entity_id
_entity_poly.type
_entity_poly.pdbx_seq_one_letter_code
_entity_poly.pdbx_strand_id
1 'polypeptide(L)'
;MNMKPVFRICLFTLLTSHVVSAGDWPAYRHDAARSGFTSEPLPDSLTLCWSHQTPHPPRTAWPRSQRMTFDRAAHPIVANGRLFFGDSITGTIEALNAATGVRQWSFPTRAPVRFAPVWHRGKIYAASDDGFLYCLNETDGSLLWKKRGGPADAMALGNGRMISRWPARGGPVVYDDIVYFAAGIWPSDGISLYALDPDTGETLWVNDTAGSIYMGQPHGGAYAKSGVAAQGYLAASEKQIFMATGRGVPAAFDRATGEFQYLHLQANTRLGGADIVLSDSSFINNGYAFDQKAGETGQKLGIGPAVATPGGLVCSVKDKRLEFKWEDLEKVDRRGNPFTVRGVKESFSTAQPTGTSAVVALDKIVVGSSGKVALSMLGQSEEIWNAAISGTAHGLAIADGRLFVSTDSGTLYCFSKQQNSPRIHAAEPISNPYQSNEPFAEAAKEILRQSNINEGYCLDLGCGDGALAFELAKRTDLFIYAIDPDPANVTRARENLTRAGLYGSRIMVLQADLEDTKLPIYFANLIVSAQSMSRPLSDAARLEANRSLRPYGGVLATGKPGNMNIFTRGPLEGAGEWTHQYGNPGNTANSADELVSGPLGMLWFADLEQAMTQRHGRGPAPLLKNGILYSEGLNGIIAVDAYNGHKLWEYALPDILKSFHGDHLMGTSGTGSNYCVSDDSVYVRHDDRCLRIDARTGKLIAEFRAPKTMQGDDGIWGYIAHEDGLLFGSLSDPDHVVTYRYQPGGNMKDQLTESKTFFALDAMTGELKWRYDAKHSLRHNGIAIAAGIVILIDRPVATVDLRRTGPQDQEKHETGKLVALDFAIGKVLWENDEDIYGTVSAISAKHRTLMMSYQPTRFRLASEIGGRISVFSLSDGELLWEKKSKYESRPMINDRTIYTQGGAWDLITGEDRPFNFERSYGCGVLASSRDMVVFRSATLGYFDLKQNKKTEDFGGIRPGCWINVIPAGGLVFAPDASAGCSCSYLNQSWIALQPDGIRPPTIDPAGASSPRAMKVTIKTAQPAERTIHYTLDGSSPTSRSHVYIKPIEISETGLLRARAFSPGGRPSSVAEASFVIDPDLLPLGDADWRVEDAAGAKPPSEWSIENGTIKQTSNVMVGGARVMENAANVERSGSLFLLQNAEAFADGELSLEINSSDDDGVGVVFRYQDPENYYLWSTHAQRPFQALAIKQGTRYEVLAEEAEGYLRGKWFAVKFVFSGSQITGFVNGEKEFEVQDPSFASGAIGLYSWGNSGVQFRNVRFKTK
;
A
#
# COMPACT_ATOMS: atom_id res chain seq x y z
N MET A 1 -68.54 -16.05 8.42
CA MET A 1 -69.13 -15.73 9.74
C MET A 1 -68.22 -16.32 10.81
N ASN A 2 -67.34 -15.50 11.40
CA ASN A 2 -67.45 -14.91 12.76
C ASN A 2 -67.25 -15.96 13.86
N MET A 3 -66.39 -15.83 14.88
CA MET A 3 -65.60 -14.71 15.42
C MET A 3 -64.61 -15.26 16.48
N LYS A 4 -63.37 -14.73 16.48
CA LYS A 4 -62.42 -14.45 17.59
C LYS A 4 -61.94 -15.57 18.54
N PRO A 5 -60.62 -15.54 18.84
CA PRO A 5 -60.16 -15.52 20.23
C PRO A 5 -59.39 -14.24 20.56
N VAL A 6 -59.43 -13.92 21.85
CA VAL A 6 -58.98 -12.71 22.52
C VAL A 6 -57.45 -12.67 22.62
N PHE A 7 -56.86 -11.55 22.21
CA PHE A 7 -55.48 -11.17 22.49
C PHE A 7 -55.24 -11.06 24.01
N ARG A 8 -54.30 -11.83 24.56
CA ARG A 8 -53.56 -11.46 25.77
C ARG A 8 -52.16 -11.06 25.36
N ILE A 9 -51.88 -9.76 25.44
CA ILE A 9 -50.54 -9.18 25.35
C ILE A 9 -49.78 -9.61 26.60
N CYS A 10 -48.79 -10.48 26.45
CA CYS A 10 -47.70 -10.61 27.42
C CYS A 10 -46.54 -9.77 26.91
N LEU A 11 -46.37 -8.59 27.50
CA LEU A 11 -45.19 -7.75 27.35
C LEU A 11 -44.05 -8.47 28.09
N PHE A 12 -43.12 -9.10 27.35
CA PHE A 12 -41.82 -9.50 27.88
C PHE A 12 -40.77 -8.55 27.30
N THR A 13 -40.61 -7.40 27.94
CA THR A 13 -39.40 -6.59 27.87
C THR A 13 -38.35 -7.24 28.78
N LEU A 14 -37.54 -8.13 28.21
CA LEU A 14 -36.26 -8.54 28.82
C LEU A 14 -35.15 -7.72 28.16
N LEU A 15 -34.99 -6.49 28.64
CA LEU A 15 -33.74 -5.75 28.55
C LEU A 15 -32.76 -6.42 29.52
N THR A 16 -31.95 -7.37 29.06
CA THR A 16 -30.78 -7.83 29.81
C THR A 16 -29.70 -6.74 29.76
N SER A 17 -29.85 -5.76 30.64
CA SER A 17 -28.76 -4.87 31.04
C SER A 17 -27.71 -5.71 31.77
N HIS A 18 -26.57 -5.95 31.13
CA HIS A 18 -25.41 -6.50 31.81
C HIS A 18 -24.84 -5.42 32.73
N VAL A 19 -24.66 -5.78 34.01
CA VAL A 19 -24.11 -4.90 35.04
C VAL A 19 -22.60 -4.77 34.79
N VAL A 20 -22.20 -3.78 33.99
CA VAL A 20 -20.93 -3.09 34.21
C VAL A 20 -21.05 -2.49 35.61
N SER A 21 -20.16 -2.84 36.53
CA SER A 21 -20.18 -2.19 37.85
C SER A 21 -19.96 -0.70 37.64
N ALA A 22 -20.68 0.16 38.36
CA ALA A 22 -20.34 1.57 38.41
C ALA A 22 -18.89 1.67 38.92
N GLY A 23 -17.91 1.88 38.04
CA GLY A 23 -16.49 1.82 38.37
C GLY A 23 -15.52 1.28 37.30
N ASP A 24 -15.97 0.54 36.27
CA ASP A 24 -15.04 -0.10 35.32
C ASP A 24 -14.70 0.77 34.07
N TRP A 25 -13.53 0.52 33.49
CA TRP A 25 -13.05 1.07 32.21
C TRP A 25 -12.62 -0.09 31.28
N PRO A 26 -13.57 -0.83 30.69
CA PRO A 26 -13.33 -2.16 30.13
C PRO A 26 -12.58 -2.17 28.79
N ALA A 27 -12.48 -1.05 28.09
CA ALA A 27 -11.87 -0.98 26.77
C ALA A 27 -11.07 0.32 26.56
N TYR A 28 -10.25 0.37 25.51
CA TYR A 28 -9.59 1.62 25.10
C TYR A 28 -10.62 2.73 24.93
N ARG A 29 -10.38 3.87 25.59
CA ARG A 29 -11.31 5.00 25.66
C ARG A 29 -12.72 4.59 26.12
N HIS A 30 -12.75 3.78 27.18
CA HIS A 30 -13.91 3.32 27.95
C HIS A 30 -14.76 2.24 27.26
N ASP A 31 -15.23 2.48 26.04
CA ASP A 31 -16.28 1.67 25.42
C ASP A 31 -16.00 1.32 23.94
N ALA A 32 -16.93 0.61 23.31
CA ALA A 32 -16.85 0.22 21.91
C ALA A 32 -16.93 1.41 20.93
N ALA A 33 -17.52 2.53 21.36
CA ALA A 33 -17.57 3.79 20.61
C ALA A 33 -16.27 4.59 20.71
N ARG A 34 -15.36 4.20 21.62
CA ARG A 34 -14.14 4.96 21.97
C ARG A 34 -14.48 6.36 22.46
N SER A 35 -15.64 6.52 23.10
CA SER A 35 -16.20 7.81 23.49
C SER A 35 -15.20 8.62 24.32
N GLY A 36 -14.45 7.95 25.21
CA GLY A 36 -13.62 8.59 26.23
C GLY A 36 -14.46 9.22 27.34
N PHE A 37 -15.75 8.87 27.45
CA PHE A 37 -16.68 9.36 28.44
C PHE A 37 -17.07 8.26 29.42
N THR A 38 -17.13 8.59 30.71
CA THR A 38 -17.73 7.75 31.75
C THR A 38 -18.72 8.56 32.59
N SER A 39 -19.78 7.91 33.07
CA SER A 39 -20.70 8.46 34.06
C SER A 39 -20.18 8.34 35.50
N GLU A 40 -18.99 7.78 35.68
CA GLU A 40 -18.35 7.67 36.97
C GLU A 40 -17.82 9.04 37.45
N PRO A 41 -18.08 9.46 38.70
CA PRO A 41 -17.56 10.70 39.24
C PRO A 41 -16.06 10.60 39.56
N LEU A 42 -15.31 11.65 39.22
CA LEU A 42 -13.92 11.83 39.67
C LEU A 42 -13.85 12.89 40.79
N PRO A 43 -13.11 12.66 41.89
CA PRO A 43 -12.91 13.65 42.95
C PRO A 43 -12.24 14.95 42.46
N ASP A 44 -12.55 16.09 43.09
CA ASP A 44 -11.94 17.42 42.77
C ASP A 44 -10.47 17.53 43.17
N SER A 45 -10.03 16.68 44.11
CA SER A 45 -8.67 16.65 44.61
C SER A 45 -8.16 15.22 44.59
N LEU A 46 -7.05 15.02 43.90
CA LEU A 46 -6.40 13.74 43.74
C LEU A 46 -4.96 13.79 44.25
N THR A 47 -4.47 12.67 44.77
CA THR A 47 -3.10 12.49 45.23
C THR A 47 -2.51 11.23 44.62
N LEU A 48 -1.20 11.25 44.35
CA LEU A 48 -0.49 10.10 43.78
C LEU A 48 -0.55 8.93 44.76
N CYS A 49 -1.13 7.81 44.31
CA CYS A 49 -1.24 6.58 45.10
C CYS A 49 -0.08 5.64 44.84
N TRP A 50 0.25 5.45 43.56
CA TRP A 50 1.38 4.64 43.14
C TRP A 50 1.84 5.02 41.72
N SER A 51 3.08 4.67 41.40
CA SER A 51 3.59 4.63 40.02
C SER A 51 4.24 3.29 39.72
N HIS A 52 4.20 2.88 38.45
CA HIS A 52 4.80 1.67 37.93
C HIS A 52 5.62 2.01 36.69
N GLN A 53 6.92 1.68 36.70
CA GLN A 53 7.82 1.89 35.57
C GLN A 53 8.01 0.58 34.81
N THR A 54 7.64 0.56 33.53
CA THR A 54 8.00 -0.57 32.65
C THR A 54 9.51 -0.63 32.45
N PRO A 55 10.09 -1.81 32.17
CA PRO A 55 11.53 -1.96 31.96
C PRO A 55 12.08 -1.06 30.84
N HIS A 56 11.25 -0.76 29.84
CA HIS A 56 11.61 0.05 28.68
C HIS A 56 10.47 1.02 28.30
N PRO A 57 10.80 2.22 27.79
CA PRO A 57 9.83 3.09 27.14
C PRO A 57 9.18 2.40 25.92
N PRO A 58 7.89 2.65 25.65
CA PRO A 58 7.19 2.15 24.47
C PRO A 58 7.93 2.50 23.15
N ARG A 59 7.96 1.55 22.21
CA ARG A 59 8.45 1.78 20.84
C ARG A 59 7.29 1.74 19.85
N THR A 60 7.02 2.92 19.28
CA THR A 60 5.94 3.11 18.31
C THR A 60 6.18 2.31 17.03
N ALA A 61 5.10 1.85 16.42
CA ALA A 61 5.13 1.20 15.12
C ALA A 61 5.56 2.16 14.02
N TRP A 62 5.20 3.45 14.11
CA TRP A 62 5.42 4.44 13.06
C TRP A 62 5.95 5.76 13.62
N PRO A 63 7.25 5.83 13.98
CA PRO A 63 7.82 6.99 14.68
C PRO A 63 7.69 8.30 13.91
N ARG A 64 7.79 8.29 12.57
CA ARG A 64 7.64 9.52 11.75
C ARG A 64 6.19 9.94 11.49
N SER A 65 5.21 9.08 11.73
CA SER A 65 3.82 9.36 11.36
C SER A 65 3.10 10.18 12.43
N GLN A 66 2.51 11.31 12.01
CA GLN A 66 1.62 12.11 12.85
C GLN A 66 0.15 11.67 12.78
N ARG A 67 -0.15 10.62 12.02
CA ARG A 67 -1.52 10.09 11.83
C ARG A 67 -1.71 8.69 12.38
N MET A 68 -0.62 7.97 12.66
CA MET A 68 -0.65 6.60 13.17
C MET A 68 -0.05 6.60 14.58
N THR A 69 -0.85 7.06 15.54
CA THR A 69 -0.43 7.44 16.90
C THR A 69 -0.91 6.47 17.99
N PHE A 70 -1.39 5.28 17.59
CA PHE A 70 -2.14 4.34 18.42
C PHE A 70 -1.32 3.62 19.51
N ASP A 71 0.01 3.72 19.50
CA ASP A 71 0.91 2.96 20.40
C ASP A 71 2.02 3.82 21.04
N ARG A 72 1.77 5.12 21.21
CA ARG A 72 2.70 6.05 21.90
C ARG A 72 2.85 5.79 23.39
N ALA A 73 1.93 5.05 24.01
CA ALA A 73 2.05 4.57 25.38
C ALA A 73 1.34 3.21 25.54
N ALA A 74 1.62 2.52 26.65
CA ALA A 74 0.82 1.37 27.07
C ALA A 74 -0.57 1.86 27.52
N HIS A 75 -1.60 1.63 26.72
CA HIS A 75 -2.96 2.09 27.03
C HIS A 75 -3.63 1.16 28.06
N PRO A 76 -3.97 1.66 29.27
CA PRO A 76 -4.55 0.81 30.30
C PRO A 76 -6.07 0.65 30.13
N ILE A 77 -6.59 -0.51 30.54
CA ILE A 77 -7.99 -0.71 30.89
C ILE A 77 -8.09 -1.14 32.34
N VAL A 78 -9.25 -0.93 32.97
CA VAL A 78 -9.47 -1.30 34.38
C VAL A 78 -10.79 -2.04 34.49
N ALA A 79 -10.78 -3.21 35.11
CA ALA A 79 -11.98 -3.98 35.39
C ALA A 79 -11.80 -4.82 36.64
N ASN A 80 -12.84 -4.93 37.48
CA ASN A 80 -12.83 -5.77 38.69
C ASN A 80 -11.61 -5.50 39.60
N GLY A 81 -11.25 -4.22 39.79
CA GLY A 81 -10.12 -3.81 40.64
C GLY A 81 -8.73 -4.15 40.10
N ARG A 82 -8.61 -4.52 38.81
CA ARG A 82 -7.35 -4.81 38.13
C ARG A 82 -7.14 -3.89 36.94
N LEU A 83 -5.89 -3.48 36.72
CA LEU A 83 -5.46 -2.73 35.56
C LEU A 83 -4.73 -3.66 34.60
N PHE A 84 -5.09 -3.63 33.32
CA PHE A 84 -4.45 -4.44 32.27
C PHE A 84 -3.84 -3.54 31.19
N PHE A 85 -2.68 -3.92 30.68
CA PHE A 85 -2.04 -3.25 29.55
C PHE A 85 -1.15 -4.22 28.75
N GLY A 86 -0.82 -3.82 27.52
CA GLY A 86 0.15 -4.49 26.66
C GLY A 86 1.46 -3.71 26.53
N ASP A 87 2.58 -4.43 26.40
CA ASP A 87 3.91 -3.87 26.21
C ASP A 87 4.41 -4.07 24.76
N SER A 88 4.80 -2.97 24.11
CA SER A 88 5.24 -2.96 22.71
C SER A 88 6.71 -3.35 22.50
N ILE A 89 7.49 -3.48 23.57
CA ILE A 89 8.90 -3.88 23.56
C ILE A 89 9.02 -5.37 23.86
N THR A 90 8.56 -5.78 25.05
CA THR A 90 8.69 -7.15 25.57
C THR A 90 7.65 -8.10 24.97
N GLY A 91 6.54 -7.55 24.45
CA GLY A 91 5.43 -8.33 23.91
C GLY A 91 4.59 -9.01 25.00
N THR A 92 4.59 -8.49 26.23
CA THR A 92 3.81 -9.02 27.36
C THR A 92 2.44 -8.37 27.49
N ILE A 93 1.48 -9.13 28.03
CA ILE A 93 0.21 -8.64 28.56
C ILE A 93 0.31 -8.75 30.08
N GLU A 94 0.03 -7.67 30.80
CA GLU A 94 0.23 -7.59 32.25
C GLU A 94 -1.04 -7.18 32.98
N ALA A 95 -1.18 -7.70 34.20
CA ALA A 95 -2.21 -7.29 35.15
C ALA A 95 -1.57 -6.77 36.43
N LEU A 96 -2.00 -5.57 36.84
CA LEU A 96 -1.65 -4.97 38.11
C LEU A 96 -2.91 -4.87 38.98
N ASN A 97 -2.75 -4.94 40.29
CA ASN A 97 -3.81 -4.53 41.20
C ASN A 97 -4.03 -3.01 41.08
N ALA A 98 -5.24 -2.57 40.70
CA ALA A 98 -5.51 -1.18 40.37
C ALA A 98 -5.31 -0.22 41.56
N ALA A 99 -5.52 -0.69 42.79
CA ALA A 99 -5.35 0.13 43.99
C ALA A 99 -3.89 0.26 44.44
N THR A 100 -3.02 -0.71 44.12
CA THR A 100 -1.67 -0.79 44.71
C THR A 100 -0.52 -0.76 43.71
N GLY A 101 -0.77 -0.98 42.42
CA GLY A 101 0.24 -1.08 41.37
C GLY A 101 1.07 -2.37 41.39
N VAL A 102 0.76 -3.30 42.29
CA VAL A 102 1.48 -4.58 42.41
C VAL A 102 1.10 -5.51 41.27
N ARG A 103 2.10 -6.04 40.55
CA ARG A 103 1.90 -7.01 39.48
C ARG A 103 1.29 -8.31 40.02
N GLN A 104 0.22 -8.76 39.39
CA GLN A 104 -0.49 -9.99 39.72
C GLN A 104 -0.07 -11.14 38.81
N TRP A 105 -0.02 -10.90 37.50
CA TRP A 105 0.42 -11.88 36.51
C TRP A 105 0.96 -11.20 35.24
N SER A 106 1.66 -11.96 34.41
CA SER A 106 2.16 -11.54 33.10
C SER A 106 2.10 -12.70 32.09
N PHE A 107 1.70 -12.42 30.85
CA PHE A 107 1.63 -13.40 29.77
C PHE A 107 2.50 -12.96 28.57
N PRO A 108 3.49 -13.75 28.12
CA PRO A 108 4.34 -13.40 26.98
C PRO A 108 3.70 -13.81 25.63
N THR A 109 3.72 -12.91 24.65
CA THR A 109 3.41 -13.22 23.24
C THR A 109 4.70 -13.29 22.39
N ARG A 110 4.61 -13.58 21.08
CA ARG A 110 5.80 -13.69 20.21
C ARG A 110 6.28 -12.36 19.64
N ALA A 111 5.51 -11.28 19.77
CA ALA A 111 5.80 -9.98 19.18
C ALA A 111 5.13 -8.83 19.99
N PRO A 112 5.30 -7.56 19.60
CA PRO A 112 4.73 -6.41 20.32
C PRO A 112 3.22 -6.49 20.58
N VAL A 113 2.77 -6.12 21.78
CA VAL A 113 1.35 -5.89 22.10
C VAL A 113 1.13 -4.38 22.12
N ARG A 114 0.46 -3.86 21.09
CA ARG A 114 0.38 -2.40 20.82
C ARG A 114 -0.91 -1.74 21.28
N PHE A 115 -1.98 -2.52 21.39
CA PHE A 115 -3.31 -2.04 21.69
C PHE A 115 -3.66 -2.37 23.14
N ALA A 116 -4.50 -1.53 23.75
CA ALA A 116 -5.13 -1.88 25.01
C ALA A 116 -5.89 -3.21 24.87
N PRO A 117 -5.82 -4.10 25.86
CA PRO A 117 -6.74 -5.22 25.94
C PRO A 117 -8.20 -4.76 26.06
N VAL A 118 -9.14 -5.67 25.83
CA VAL A 118 -10.56 -5.46 26.15
C VAL A 118 -11.00 -6.49 27.18
N TRP A 119 -11.72 -6.03 28.20
CA TRP A 119 -12.34 -6.88 29.19
C TRP A 119 -13.80 -7.17 28.83
N HIS A 120 -14.20 -8.44 28.94
CA HIS A 120 -15.61 -8.83 28.87
C HIS A 120 -15.83 -10.15 29.63
N ARG A 121 -16.78 -10.16 30.57
CA ARG A 121 -17.21 -11.35 31.33
C ARG A 121 -16.07 -12.18 31.92
N GLY A 122 -15.12 -11.53 32.58
CA GLY A 122 -14.00 -12.21 33.24
C GLY A 122 -12.86 -12.64 32.32
N LYS A 123 -12.87 -12.18 31.05
CA LYS A 123 -11.87 -12.51 30.04
C LYS A 123 -11.21 -11.26 29.51
N ILE A 124 -9.94 -11.40 29.14
CA ILE A 124 -9.11 -10.36 28.54
C ILE A 124 -8.78 -10.74 27.11
N TYR A 125 -9.14 -9.87 26.17
CA TYR A 125 -8.86 -10.02 24.74
C TYR A 125 -7.75 -9.06 24.32
N ALA A 126 -6.62 -9.59 23.86
CA ALA A 126 -5.46 -8.78 23.50
C ALA A 126 -4.90 -9.15 22.13
N ALA A 127 -4.67 -8.15 21.28
CA ALA A 127 -4.11 -8.33 19.94
C ALA A 127 -2.59 -8.11 19.95
N SER A 128 -1.85 -9.00 19.30
CA SER A 128 -0.38 -8.92 19.17
C SER A 128 0.05 -8.80 17.70
N ASP A 129 1.17 -8.12 17.49
CA ASP A 129 1.86 -8.08 16.20
C ASP A 129 2.30 -9.48 15.73
N ASP A 130 2.21 -10.53 16.56
CA ASP A 130 2.42 -11.93 16.15
C ASP A 130 1.23 -12.51 15.36
N GLY A 131 0.20 -11.68 15.11
CA GLY A 131 -0.95 -12.02 14.28
C GLY A 131 -2.06 -12.74 15.02
N PHE A 132 -2.00 -12.84 16.35
CA PHE A 132 -3.05 -13.44 17.17
C PHE A 132 -3.88 -12.43 17.96
N LEU A 133 -5.15 -12.77 18.12
CA LEU A 133 -5.96 -12.35 19.26
C LEU A 133 -5.86 -13.43 20.34
N TYR A 134 -5.45 -13.03 21.55
CA TYR A 134 -5.37 -13.88 22.73
C TYR A 134 -6.59 -13.65 23.62
N CYS A 135 -7.17 -14.72 24.16
CA CYS A 135 -8.18 -14.69 25.22
C CYS A 135 -7.60 -15.29 26.49
N LEU A 136 -7.47 -14.48 27.53
CA LEU A 136 -6.87 -14.84 28.81
C LEU A 136 -7.91 -14.76 29.93
N ASN A 137 -7.75 -15.60 30.95
CA ASN A 137 -8.48 -15.46 32.21
C ASN A 137 -8.03 -14.18 32.94
N GLU A 138 -8.97 -13.33 33.38
CA GLU A 138 -8.63 -12.07 34.06
C GLU A 138 -7.83 -12.24 35.36
N THR A 139 -8.00 -13.38 36.04
CA THR A 139 -7.56 -13.56 37.43
C THR A 139 -6.11 -14.03 37.51
N ASP A 140 -5.72 -14.94 36.61
CA ASP A 140 -4.39 -15.59 36.64
C ASP A 140 -3.60 -15.46 35.32
N GLY A 141 -4.20 -14.89 34.27
CA GLY A 141 -3.56 -14.72 32.97
C GLY A 141 -3.42 -16.02 32.17
N SER A 142 -4.06 -17.11 32.59
CA SER A 142 -4.04 -18.38 31.85
C SER A 142 -4.69 -18.23 30.47
N LEU A 143 -4.08 -18.86 29.47
CA LEU A 143 -4.59 -18.86 28.09
C LEU A 143 -5.85 -19.73 28.00
N LEU A 144 -6.97 -19.12 27.64
CA LEU A 144 -8.23 -19.84 27.39
C LEU A 144 -8.29 -20.30 25.92
N TRP A 145 -8.07 -19.38 24.99
CA TRP A 145 -7.96 -19.66 23.55
C TRP A 145 -7.18 -18.55 22.83
N LYS A 146 -6.75 -18.81 21.60
CA LYS A 146 -6.21 -17.78 20.70
C LYS A 146 -6.67 -17.98 19.26
N LYS A 147 -6.87 -16.87 18.53
CA LYS A 147 -7.29 -16.86 17.13
C LYS A 147 -6.23 -16.20 16.25
N ARG A 148 -5.76 -16.91 15.23
CA ARG A 148 -4.90 -16.33 14.19
C ARG A 148 -5.72 -15.44 13.27
N GLY A 149 -5.23 -14.23 13.01
CA GLY A 149 -5.85 -13.29 12.08
C GLY A 149 -5.48 -13.54 10.61
N GLY A 150 -4.20 -13.81 10.33
CA GLY A 150 -3.72 -14.07 8.96
C GLY A 150 -3.98 -15.51 8.46
N PRO A 151 -3.90 -15.74 7.14
CA PRO A 151 -4.11 -17.06 6.53
C PRO A 151 -2.99 -18.07 6.80
N ALA A 152 -1.81 -17.62 7.28
CA ALA A 152 -0.66 -18.46 7.56
C ALA A 152 0.15 -17.92 8.76
N ASP A 153 1.02 -18.77 9.31
CA ASP A 153 2.05 -18.37 10.28
C ASP A 153 3.33 -17.99 9.56
N ALA A 154 3.39 -16.80 8.98
CA ALA A 154 4.59 -16.29 8.33
C ALA A 154 5.03 -14.99 8.99
N MET A 155 6.30 -14.92 9.37
CA MET A 155 6.88 -13.74 10.01
C MET A 155 7.64 -12.88 8.98
N ALA A 156 7.71 -11.58 9.25
CA ALA A 156 8.47 -10.59 8.50
C ALA A 156 9.17 -9.63 9.47
N LEU A 157 10.25 -8.99 9.02
CA LEU A 157 10.88 -7.91 9.78
C LEU A 157 10.13 -6.60 9.52
N GLY A 158 9.43 -6.09 10.54
CA GLY A 158 8.70 -4.83 10.50
C GLY A 158 9.29 -3.82 11.49
N ASN A 159 9.87 -2.73 10.99
CA ASN A 159 10.48 -1.66 11.77
C ASN A 159 11.45 -2.17 12.86
N GLY A 160 12.27 -3.16 12.47
CA GLY A 160 13.30 -3.75 13.32
C GLY A 160 12.82 -4.86 14.27
N ARG A 161 11.57 -5.31 14.15
CA ARG A 161 11.00 -6.38 14.99
C ARG A 161 10.44 -7.52 14.13
N MET A 162 10.65 -8.75 14.56
CA MET A 162 10.03 -9.91 13.96
C MET A 162 8.54 -9.92 14.35
N ILE A 163 7.68 -9.75 13.36
CA ILE A 163 6.22 -9.70 13.52
C ILE A 163 5.56 -10.65 12.52
N SER A 164 4.28 -10.97 12.72
CA SER A 164 3.50 -11.63 11.67
C SER A 164 3.43 -10.72 10.45
N ARG A 165 3.47 -11.32 9.26
CA ARG A 165 3.18 -10.62 8.00
C ARG A 165 1.75 -10.06 7.96
N TRP A 166 0.85 -10.65 8.75
CA TRP A 166 -0.47 -10.12 9.07
C TRP A 166 -0.53 -9.77 10.56
N PRO A 167 0.10 -8.67 11.00
CA PRO A 167 0.09 -8.32 12.41
C PRO A 167 -1.34 -7.92 12.81
N ALA A 168 -1.77 -8.28 14.03
CA ALA A 168 -3.12 -7.94 14.51
C ALA A 168 -3.15 -6.46 14.95
N ARG A 169 -3.31 -5.57 13.97
CA ARG A 169 -3.29 -4.10 14.15
C ARG A 169 -4.64 -3.41 14.00
N GLY A 170 -5.73 -4.16 13.88
CA GLY A 170 -7.07 -3.69 14.20
C GLY A 170 -7.40 -4.07 15.64
N GLY A 171 -7.16 -3.14 16.58
CA GLY A 171 -7.30 -3.38 18.01
C GLY A 171 -8.70 -3.91 18.39
N PRO A 172 -8.80 -4.82 19.37
CA PRO A 172 -10.04 -5.53 19.62
C PRO A 172 -11.17 -4.62 20.11
N VAL A 173 -12.41 -4.98 19.79
CA VAL A 173 -13.62 -4.34 20.31
C VAL A 173 -14.67 -5.41 20.61
N VAL A 174 -15.43 -5.23 21.69
CA VAL A 174 -16.55 -6.10 22.04
C VAL A 174 -17.84 -5.30 21.97
N TYR A 175 -18.85 -5.84 21.29
CA TYR A 175 -20.18 -5.24 21.18
C TYR A 175 -21.23 -6.36 21.09
N ASP A 176 -22.34 -6.26 21.82
CA ASP A 176 -23.40 -7.28 21.91
C ASP A 176 -22.88 -8.72 22.04
N ASP A 177 -21.94 -8.94 22.98
CA ASP A 177 -21.39 -10.28 23.27
C ASP A 177 -20.61 -10.92 22.11
N ILE A 178 -20.08 -10.10 21.19
CA ILE A 178 -19.24 -10.54 20.07
C ILE A 178 -17.90 -9.83 20.13
N VAL A 179 -16.81 -10.58 19.93
CA VAL A 179 -15.45 -10.03 19.86
C VAL A 179 -15.07 -9.80 18.42
N TYR A 180 -14.63 -8.58 18.10
CA TYR A 180 -14.12 -8.21 16.78
C TYR A 180 -12.64 -7.83 16.85
N PHE A 181 -11.85 -8.29 15.89
CA PHE A 181 -10.46 -7.85 15.69
C PHE A 181 -10.07 -7.97 14.22
N ALA A 182 -9.03 -7.24 13.81
CA ALA A 182 -8.50 -7.34 12.46
C ALA A 182 -6.99 -7.48 12.39
N ALA A 183 -6.52 -8.15 11.34
CA ALA A 183 -5.11 -8.42 11.10
C ALA A 183 -4.72 -8.18 9.64
N GLY A 184 -3.48 -7.71 9.44
CA GLY A 184 -2.93 -7.33 8.15
C GLY A 184 -2.86 -5.81 7.96
N ILE A 185 -1.76 -5.33 7.38
CA ILE A 185 -1.52 -3.90 7.09
C ILE A 185 -1.13 -3.63 5.64
N TRP A 186 -0.86 -4.69 4.87
CA TRP A 186 -0.54 -4.62 3.45
C TRP A 186 -1.73 -5.19 2.68
N PRO A 187 -2.53 -4.35 2.00
CA PRO A 187 -3.72 -4.82 1.28
C PRO A 187 -3.39 -6.01 0.38
N SER A 188 -2.32 -5.91 -0.41
CA SER A 188 -1.90 -6.98 -1.32
C SER A 188 -1.38 -8.25 -0.64
N ASP A 189 -1.09 -8.27 0.66
CA ASP A 189 -0.89 -9.51 1.43
C ASP A 189 -2.21 -10.11 1.93
N GLY A 190 -3.27 -9.30 1.98
CA GLY A 190 -4.59 -9.64 2.50
C GLY A 190 -4.82 -9.04 3.87
N ILE A 191 -6.09 -8.83 4.21
CA ILE A 191 -6.56 -8.33 5.50
C ILE A 191 -7.69 -9.23 5.93
N SER A 192 -7.85 -9.45 7.24
CA SER A 192 -9.00 -10.16 7.78
C SER A 192 -9.62 -9.40 8.94
N LEU A 193 -10.94 -9.23 8.92
CA LEU A 193 -11.78 -8.77 10.03
C LEU A 193 -12.63 -9.94 10.51
N TYR A 194 -12.54 -10.28 11.79
CA TYR A 194 -13.30 -11.39 12.37
C TYR A 194 -14.39 -10.88 13.30
N ALA A 195 -15.51 -11.61 13.33
CA ALA A 195 -16.41 -11.69 14.46
C ALA A 195 -16.29 -13.07 15.11
N LEU A 196 -16.10 -13.09 16.43
CA LEU A 196 -15.87 -14.31 17.19
C LEU A 196 -16.83 -14.43 18.35
N ASP A 197 -17.19 -15.67 18.65
CA ASP A 197 -17.79 -16.04 19.92
C ASP A 197 -16.77 -15.81 21.06
N PRO A 198 -17.13 -15.08 22.14
CA PRO A 198 -16.21 -14.70 23.20
C PRO A 198 -15.70 -15.88 24.03
N ASP A 199 -16.50 -16.95 24.16
CA ASP A 199 -16.22 -18.06 25.05
C ASP A 199 -15.32 -19.10 24.39
N THR A 200 -15.57 -19.39 23.12
CA THR A 200 -14.90 -20.45 22.35
C THR A 200 -13.82 -19.94 21.40
N GLY A 201 -13.92 -18.67 20.97
CA GLY A 201 -13.10 -18.12 19.90
C GLY A 201 -13.47 -18.64 18.50
N GLU A 202 -14.62 -19.33 18.38
CA GLU A 202 -15.14 -19.76 17.09
C GLU A 202 -15.53 -18.57 16.22
N THR A 203 -15.30 -18.71 14.92
CA THR A 203 -15.59 -17.65 13.96
C THR A 203 -17.06 -17.66 13.59
N LEU A 204 -17.76 -16.57 13.93
CA LEU A 204 -19.14 -16.32 13.50
C LEU A 204 -19.16 -15.90 12.03
N TRP A 205 -18.30 -14.95 11.67
CA TRP A 205 -18.03 -14.56 10.28
C TRP A 205 -16.62 -13.96 10.14
N VAL A 206 -16.12 -13.91 8.89
CA VAL A 206 -14.86 -13.24 8.55
C VAL A 206 -15.01 -12.49 7.22
N ASN A 207 -14.50 -11.26 7.17
CA ASN A 207 -14.24 -10.56 5.92
C ASN A 207 -12.74 -10.63 5.61
N ASP A 208 -12.38 -11.37 4.55
CA ASP A 208 -11.00 -11.50 4.07
C ASP A 208 -10.79 -10.94 2.65
N THR A 209 -11.77 -10.19 2.14
CA THR A 209 -11.81 -9.69 0.76
C THR A 209 -11.55 -8.19 0.66
N ALA A 210 -11.80 -7.43 1.74
CA ALA A 210 -11.64 -5.97 1.74
C ALA A 210 -10.18 -5.48 1.59
N GLY A 211 -9.20 -6.37 1.73
CA GLY A 211 -7.79 -6.11 1.39
C GLY A 211 -7.47 -6.20 -0.10
N SER A 212 -8.45 -6.45 -0.98
CA SER A 212 -8.21 -6.67 -2.42
C SER A 212 -9.28 -6.01 -3.29
N ILE A 213 -9.65 -4.78 -2.94
CA ILE A 213 -10.69 -4.00 -3.63
C ILE A 213 -10.03 -3.20 -4.77
N TYR A 214 -10.60 -3.29 -5.97
CA TYR A 214 -10.30 -2.34 -7.05
C TYR A 214 -11.07 -1.05 -6.80
N MET A 215 -10.34 0.01 -6.40
CA MET A 215 -10.95 1.25 -5.94
C MET A 215 -10.10 2.48 -6.26
N GLY A 216 -10.74 3.64 -6.22
CA GLY A 216 -10.08 4.94 -6.36
C GLY A 216 -9.03 5.16 -5.27
N GLN A 217 -7.81 5.42 -5.69
CA GLN A 217 -6.69 5.84 -4.85
C GLN A 217 -6.75 7.36 -4.65
N PRO A 218 -5.94 7.98 -3.76
CA PRO A 218 -6.06 9.39 -3.36
C PRO A 218 -6.04 10.48 -4.45
N HIS A 219 -5.87 10.13 -5.73
CA HIS A 219 -5.82 11.03 -6.88
C HIS A 219 -6.92 10.67 -7.88
N GLY A 220 -7.62 11.65 -8.44
CA GLY A 220 -8.65 11.43 -9.47
C GLY A 220 -8.10 10.65 -10.66
N GLY A 221 -8.87 9.68 -11.16
CA GLY A 221 -8.46 8.78 -12.25
C GLY A 221 -7.47 7.67 -11.84
N ALA A 222 -6.96 7.69 -10.60
CA ALA A 222 -6.05 6.65 -10.11
C ALA A 222 -6.86 5.52 -9.46
N TYR A 223 -6.82 4.33 -10.06
CA TYR A 223 -7.45 3.11 -9.56
C TYR A 223 -6.40 2.01 -9.45
N ALA A 224 -6.52 1.18 -8.42
CA ALA A 224 -5.65 0.02 -8.24
C ALA A 224 -6.34 -0.99 -7.35
N LYS A 225 -5.90 -2.24 -7.44
CA LYS A 225 -6.20 -3.25 -6.43
C LYS A 225 -5.43 -2.93 -5.16
N SER A 226 -6.13 -2.40 -4.17
CA SER A 226 -5.62 -2.10 -2.84
C SER A 226 -6.67 -2.55 -1.83
N GLY A 227 -7.42 -1.64 -1.21
CA GLY A 227 -8.40 -1.98 -0.16
C GLY A 227 -8.02 -1.38 1.19
N VAL A 228 -8.45 -2.02 2.27
CA VAL A 228 -8.20 -1.57 3.65
C VAL A 228 -6.81 -1.99 4.17
N ALA A 229 -6.34 -1.36 5.24
CA ALA A 229 -5.11 -1.73 5.95
C ALA A 229 -5.31 -1.54 7.47
N ALA A 230 -5.59 -2.60 8.22
CA ALA A 230 -6.05 -2.52 9.60
C ALA A 230 -4.98 -1.93 10.54
N GLN A 231 -5.09 -0.65 10.88
CA GLN A 231 -4.10 0.07 11.69
C GLN A 231 -4.76 1.11 12.59
N GLY A 232 -5.07 0.70 13.81
CA GLY A 232 -5.74 1.51 14.82
C GLY A 232 -6.76 0.70 15.61
N TYR A 233 -7.42 1.32 16.56
CA TYR A 233 -8.49 0.67 17.32
C TYR A 233 -9.74 0.53 16.45
N LEU A 234 -10.38 -0.64 16.49
CA LEU A 234 -11.74 -0.78 15.95
C LEU A 234 -12.73 -0.03 16.84
N ALA A 235 -13.76 0.53 16.23
CA ALA A 235 -14.93 1.05 16.93
C ALA A 235 -16.20 0.37 16.39
N ALA A 236 -17.21 0.20 17.23
CA ALA A 236 -18.45 -0.48 16.88
C ALA A 236 -19.66 0.38 17.27
N SER A 237 -20.62 0.49 16.35
CA SER A 237 -21.97 0.97 16.62
C SER A 237 -22.96 -0.19 16.57
N GLU A 238 -24.24 0.10 16.79
CA GLU A 238 -25.31 -0.90 16.67
C GLU A 238 -25.28 -1.64 15.32
N LYS A 239 -24.91 -0.97 14.22
CA LYS A 239 -24.99 -1.52 12.87
C LYS A 239 -23.65 -1.75 12.18
N GLN A 240 -22.59 -1.04 12.59
CA GLN A 240 -21.34 -1.01 11.83
C GLN A 240 -20.11 -1.26 12.69
N ILE A 241 -19.10 -1.89 12.08
CA ILE A 241 -17.72 -1.91 12.57
C ILE A 241 -16.91 -0.92 11.73
N PHE A 242 -16.22 -0.01 12.40
CA PHE A 242 -15.31 0.95 11.79
C PHE A 242 -13.86 0.50 12.00
N MET A 243 -13.12 0.42 10.90
CA MET A 243 -11.72 0.04 10.88
C MET A 243 -10.85 1.21 10.47
N ALA A 244 -9.97 1.66 11.35
CA ALA A 244 -8.92 2.60 11.01
C ALA A 244 -7.97 2.02 9.94
N THR A 245 -7.72 2.78 8.86
CA THR A 245 -6.97 2.32 7.68
C THR A 245 -5.61 3.02 7.53
N GLY A 246 -4.82 3.07 8.61
CA GLY A 246 -3.52 3.75 8.61
C GLY A 246 -3.67 5.25 8.47
N ARG A 247 -3.16 5.83 7.38
CA ARG A 247 -3.25 7.28 7.12
C ARG A 247 -4.57 7.74 6.47
N GLY A 248 -5.44 6.80 6.10
CA GLY A 248 -6.75 7.04 5.50
C GLY A 248 -7.88 7.26 6.52
N VAL A 249 -9.03 7.73 6.03
CA VAL A 249 -10.26 7.78 6.83
C VAL A 249 -10.75 6.33 7.04
N PRO A 250 -11.27 5.97 8.22
CA PRO A 250 -11.75 4.62 8.51
C PRO A 250 -12.71 4.04 7.46
N ALA A 251 -12.62 2.74 7.24
CA ALA A 251 -13.57 1.96 6.46
C ALA A 251 -14.72 1.47 7.35
N ALA A 252 -15.90 1.26 6.78
CA ALA A 252 -17.06 0.71 7.48
C ALA A 252 -17.47 -0.66 6.93
N PHE A 253 -17.94 -1.51 7.85
CA PHE A 253 -18.43 -2.86 7.60
C PHE A 253 -19.76 -3.05 8.32
N ASP A 254 -20.66 -3.83 7.73
CA ASP A 254 -21.85 -4.29 8.42
C ASP A 254 -21.45 -5.19 9.61
N ARG A 255 -22.00 -4.92 10.79
CA ARG A 255 -21.62 -5.65 12.01
C ARG A 255 -22.19 -7.07 12.07
N ALA A 256 -23.36 -7.30 11.47
CA ALA A 256 -24.04 -8.59 11.52
C ALA A 256 -23.43 -9.57 10.53
N THR A 257 -23.06 -9.11 9.33
CA THR A 257 -22.58 -9.96 8.24
C THR A 257 -21.07 -9.85 7.97
N GLY A 258 -20.44 -8.75 8.40
CA GLY A 258 -19.06 -8.43 8.04
C GLY A 258 -18.89 -7.88 6.64
N GLU A 259 -19.97 -7.63 5.90
CA GLU A 259 -19.89 -7.10 4.54
C GLU A 259 -19.26 -5.71 4.51
N PHE A 260 -18.34 -5.50 3.56
CA PHE A 260 -17.72 -4.20 3.35
C PHE A 260 -18.75 -3.21 2.82
N GLN A 261 -18.84 -2.03 3.45
CA GLN A 261 -19.80 -0.99 3.04
C GLN A 261 -19.11 0.13 2.26
N TYR A 262 -18.09 0.77 2.83
CA TYR A 262 -17.39 1.86 2.14
C TYR A 262 -15.96 2.12 2.64
N LEU A 263 -15.16 2.71 1.74
CA LEU A 263 -13.87 3.35 2.02
C LEU A 263 -13.63 4.48 0.99
N HIS A 264 -13.74 5.73 1.42
CA HIS A 264 -13.71 6.91 0.54
C HIS A 264 -12.31 7.51 0.34
N LEU A 265 -11.34 6.67 -0.02
CA LEU A 265 -9.92 7.06 -0.06
C LEU A 265 -9.64 8.20 -1.06
N GLN A 266 -10.21 8.12 -2.27
CA GLN A 266 -10.07 9.14 -3.31
C GLN A 266 -10.78 10.44 -2.95
N ALA A 267 -12.01 10.39 -2.43
CA ALA A 267 -12.78 11.57 -2.04
C ALA A 267 -12.10 12.32 -0.89
N ASN A 268 -11.52 11.59 0.06
CA ASN A 268 -10.89 12.17 1.24
C ASN A 268 -9.47 12.68 0.99
N THR A 269 -8.81 12.29 -0.10
CA THR A 269 -7.49 12.70 -0.63
C THR A 269 -6.31 12.76 0.36
N ARG A 270 -6.42 13.60 1.38
CA ARG A 270 -5.41 13.93 2.39
C ARG A 270 -5.92 13.78 3.81
N LEU A 271 -7.21 13.57 4.03
CA LEU A 271 -7.79 13.33 5.37
C LEU A 271 -7.56 11.88 5.79
N GLY A 272 -7.59 11.63 7.10
CA GLY A 272 -7.42 10.29 7.66
C GLY A 272 -6.44 10.20 8.82
N GLY A 273 -6.47 9.06 9.50
CA GLY A 273 -5.62 8.73 10.64
C GLY A 273 -6.18 7.55 11.43
N ALA A 274 -5.40 7.10 12.42
CA ALA A 274 -5.70 5.89 13.19
C ALA A 274 -6.72 6.10 14.33
N ASP A 275 -6.98 7.34 14.72
CA ASP A 275 -7.90 7.67 15.80
C ASP A 275 -9.35 7.72 15.32
N ILE A 276 -10.25 7.11 16.08
CA ILE A 276 -11.69 7.11 15.81
C ILE A 276 -12.47 7.27 17.11
N VAL A 277 -13.51 8.09 17.08
CA VAL A 277 -14.50 8.25 18.15
C VAL A 277 -15.89 8.27 17.51
N LEU A 278 -16.82 7.45 18.00
CA LEU A 278 -18.20 7.44 17.54
C LEU A 278 -19.08 8.32 18.42
N SER A 279 -20.07 8.96 17.80
CA SER A 279 -21.25 9.54 18.44
C SER A 279 -22.52 8.82 17.95
N ASP A 280 -23.71 9.40 18.16
CA ASP A 280 -24.97 8.79 17.74
C ASP A 280 -25.11 8.68 16.21
N SER A 281 -24.61 9.67 15.46
CA SER A 281 -24.77 9.75 14.00
C SER A 281 -23.47 9.98 13.23
N SER A 282 -22.37 10.30 13.92
CA SER A 282 -21.11 10.69 13.28
C SER A 282 -19.92 9.95 13.87
N PHE A 283 -18.85 9.79 13.10
CA PHE A 283 -17.56 9.40 13.63
C PHE A 283 -16.55 10.53 13.45
N ILE A 284 -15.68 10.72 14.43
CA ILE A 284 -14.67 11.75 14.44
C ILE A 284 -13.35 11.11 14.05
N ASN A 285 -12.69 11.66 13.02
CA ASN A 285 -11.38 11.23 12.57
C ASN A 285 -10.58 12.44 12.09
N ASN A 286 -9.31 12.54 12.51
CA ASN A 286 -8.37 13.58 12.07
C ASN A 286 -8.94 15.01 12.08
N GLY A 287 -9.76 15.33 13.09
CA GLY A 287 -10.35 16.66 13.30
C GLY A 287 -11.57 17.00 12.44
N TYR A 288 -12.25 15.99 11.89
CA TYR A 288 -13.51 16.12 11.16
C TYR A 288 -14.56 15.16 11.72
N ALA A 289 -15.82 15.56 11.70
CA ALA A 289 -16.97 14.68 11.91
C ALA A 289 -17.47 14.18 10.55
N PHE A 290 -17.57 12.86 10.39
CA PHE A 290 -18.07 12.19 9.20
C PHE A 290 -19.41 11.52 9.51
N ASP A 291 -20.29 11.43 8.53
CA ASP A 291 -21.51 10.64 8.66
C ASP A 291 -21.19 9.14 8.82
N GLN A 292 -21.81 8.46 9.81
CA GLN A 292 -21.55 7.04 10.04
C GLN A 292 -22.10 6.13 8.94
N LYS A 293 -23.28 6.44 8.39
CA LYS A 293 -23.96 5.55 7.45
C LYS A 293 -23.30 5.54 6.08
N ALA A 294 -22.91 6.70 5.57
CA ALA A 294 -22.39 6.89 4.22
C ALA A 294 -20.90 7.24 4.18
N GLY A 295 -20.29 7.65 5.30
CA GLY A 295 -18.87 8.03 5.35
C GLY A 295 -18.57 9.40 4.72
N GLU A 296 -19.60 10.21 4.49
CA GLU A 296 -19.46 11.54 3.89
C GLU A 296 -18.77 12.51 4.86
N THR A 297 -17.90 13.36 4.31
CA THR A 297 -17.19 14.36 5.11
C THR A 297 -18.14 15.44 5.60
N GLY A 298 -18.22 15.62 6.92
CA GLY A 298 -19.01 16.66 7.56
C GLY A 298 -18.15 17.81 8.10
N GLN A 299 -18.48 18.24 9.31
CA GLN A 299 -17.96 19.47 9.92
C GLN A 299 -16.49 19.34 10.36
N LYS A 300 -15.71 20.39 10.15
CA LYS A 300 -14.34 20.51 10.67
C LYS A 300 -14.38 20.92 12.15
N LEU A 301 -13.74 20.13 13.01
CA LEU A 301 -13.66 20.33 14.47
C LEU A 301 -12.29 20.83 14.93
N GLY A 302 -11.25 20.57 14.14
CA GLY A 302 -9.85 20.84 14.50
C GLY A 302 -9.10 19.58 14.94
N ILE A 303 -7.79 19.55 14.68
CA ILE A 303 -6.97 18.35 14.89
C ILE A 303 -6.55 18.24 16.36
N GLY A 304 -6.88 17.10 16.97
CA GLY A 304 -6.39 16.65 18.28
C GLY A 304 -7.40 15.70 18.94
N PRO A 305 -7.17 15.31 20.21
CA PRO A 305 -8.04 14.37 20.92
C PRO A 305 -9.48 14.88 21.00
N ALA A 306 -10.43 14.04 20.64
CA ALA A 306 -11.86 14.30 20.75
C ALA A 306 -12.48 13.37 21.79
N VAL A 307 -13.53 13.80 22.49
CA VAL A 307 -14.34 13.02 23.43
C VAL A 307 -15.80 13.19 23.04
N ALA A 308 -16.53 12.09 22.90
CA ALA A 308 -17.97 12.11 22.68
C ALA A 308 -18.71 11.95 24.01
N THR A 309 -19.61 12.88 24.29
CA THR A 309 -20.45 12.90 25.51
C THR A 309 -21.92 12.85 25.11
N PRO A 310 -22.83 12.48 26.02
CA PRO A 310 -24.28 12.55 25.75
C PRO A 310 -24.75 13.96 25.32
N GLY A 311 -24.09 15.02 25.78
CA GLY A 311 -24.45 16.40 25.49
C GLY A 311 -23.78 17.00 24.24
N GLY A 312 -22.76 16.36 23.69
CA GLY A 312 -21.95 16.96 22.63
C GLY A 312 -20.54 16.39 22.47
N LEU A 313 -19.63 17.19 21.92
CA LEU A 313 -18.23 16.83 21.70
C LEU A 313 -17.29 17.76 22.46
N VAL A 314 -16.18 17.23 22.97
CA VAL A 314 -15.08 18.03 23.51
C VAL A 314 -13.81 17.70 22.74
N CYS A 315 -13.15 18.72 22.20
CA CYS A 315 -11.94 18.57 21.39
C CYS A 315 -10.80 19.40 22.00
N SER A 316 -9.63 18.79 22.17
CA SER A 316 -8.38 19.50 22.43
C SER A 316 -7.70 19.79 21.10
N VAL A 317 -7.68 21.04 20.67
CA VAL A 317 -7.16 21.46 19.35
C VAL A 317 -6.05 22.47 19.54
N LYS A 318 -4.81 22.08 19.19
CA LYS A 318 -3.61 22.88 19.47
C LYS A 318 -3.62 23.38 20.92
N ASP A 319 -3.58 24.69 21.13
CA ASP A 319 -3.56 25.41 22.40
C ASP A 319 -4.96 25.74 22.95
N LYS A 320 -6.01 25.02 22.52
CA LYS A 320 -7.40 25.29 22.90
C LYS A 320 -8.19 24.04 23.24
N ARG A 321 -9.16 24.22 24.13
CA ARG A 321 -10.31 23.32 24.34
C ARG A 321 -11.50 23.90 23.60
N LEU A 322 -12.18 23.07 22.82
CA LEU A 322 -13.44 23.41 22.16
C LEU A 322 -14.51 22.45 22.66
N GLU A 323 -15.65 22.97 23.09
CA GLU A 323 -16.81 22.17 23.50
C GLU A 323 -17.98 22.51 22.59
N PHE A 324 -18.57 21.48 22.00
CA PHE A 324 -19.67 21.60 21.07
C PHE A 324 -20.91 20.91 21.61
N LYS A 325 -22.10 21.43 21.31
CA LYS A 325 -23.39 20.79 21.58
C LYS A 325 -23.97 20.24 20.28
N TRP A 326 -24.73 19.15 20.39
CA TRP A 326 -25.49 18.61 19.26
C TRP A 326 -26.62 19.56 18.85
N GLU A 327 -26.75 19.82 17.55
CA GLU A 327 -27.80 20.68 16.99
C GLU A 327 -28.20 20.19 15.59
N ASP A 328 -29.44 20.46 15.22
CA ASP A 328 -29.94 20.23 13.86
C ASP A 328 -29.56 21.43 12.99
N LEU A 329 -28.72 21.17 11.99
CA LEU A 329 -28.18 22.20 11.09
C LEU A 329 -28.91 22.13 9.75
N GLU A 330 -29.45 23.25 9.28
CA GLU A 330 -29.94 23.36 7.92
C GLU A 330 -28.77 23.46 6.94
N LYS A 331 -28.81 22.60 5.91
CA LYS A 331 -27.93 22.61 4.75
C LYS A 331 -28.75 22.73 3.48
N VAL A 332 -28.10 23.07 2.38
CA VAL A 332 -28.69 23.07 1.04
C VAL A 332 -27.99 22.03 0.19
N ASP A 333 -28.74 21.21 -0.52
CA ASP A 333 -28.20 20.23 -1.46
C ASP A 333 -27.58 20.93 -2.69
N ARG A 334 -26.99 20.16 -3.62
CA ARG A 334 -26.39 20.73 -4.85
C ARG A 334 -27.41 21.41 -5.76
N ARG A 335 -28.71 21.13 -5.59
CA ARG A 335 -29.83 21.70 -6.35
C ARG A 335 -30.46 22.90 -5.61
N GLY A 336 -29.94 23.29 -4.45
CA GLY A 336 -30.41 24.41 -3.64
C GLY A 336 -31.61 24.09 -2.74
N ASN A 337 -31.97 22.82 -2.56
CA ASN A 337 -33.05 22.44 -1.65
C ASN A 337 -32.54 22.33 -0.21
N PRO A 338 -33.24 22.93 0.77
CA PRO A 338 -32.86 22.80 2.17
C PRO A 338 -33.11 21.39 2.69
N PHE A 339 -32.18 20.86 3.47
CA PHE A 339 -32.31 19.63 4.23
C PHE A 339 -31.58 19.75 5.57
N THR A 340 -32.08 19.06 6.60
CA THR A 340 -31.51 19.13 7.94
C THR A 340 -30.53 17.99 8.16
N VAL A 341 -29.36 18.30 8.73
CA VAL A 341 -28.39 17.31 9.19
C VAL A 341 -28.12 17.49 10.67
N ARG A 342 -27.94 16.37 11.39
CA ARG A 342 -27.43 16.43 12.76
C ARG A 342 -25.96 16.85 12.72
N GLY A 343 -25.60 17.89 13.44
CA GLY A 343 -24.23 18.40 13.52
C GLY A 343 -23.91 18.93 14.91
N VAL A 344 -22.84 19.73 15.02
CA VAL A 344 -22.43 20.31 16.29
C VAL A 344 -22.21 21.83 16.20
N LYS A 345 -22.53 22.56 17.27
CA LYS A 345 -22.26 24.00 17.39
C LYS A 345 -21.36 24.28 18.58
N GLU A 346 -20.35 25.11 18.37
CA GLU A 346 -19.45 25.53 19.43
C GLU A 346 -20.24 26.24 20.54
N SER A 347 -20.06 25.77 21.76
CA SER A 347 -20.75 26.24 22.96
C SER A 347 -19.80 26.84 23.99
N PHE A 348 -18.53 26.44 23.97
CA PHE A 348 -17.49 26.95 24.84
C PHE A 348 -16.11 26.78 24.19
N SER A 349 -15.20 27.70 24.49
CA SER A 349 -13.81 27.68 24.04
C SER A 349 -12.91 28.31 25.09
N THR A 350 -11.77 27.67 25.38
CA THR A 350 -10.78 28.23 26.30
C THR A 350 -9.37 27.84 25.90
N ALA A 351 -8.38 28.62 26.33
CA ALA A 351 -6.97 28.31 26.12
C ALA A 351 -6.53 27.18 27.06
N GLN A 352 -5.72 26.26 26.56
CA GLN A 352 -5.10 25.20 27.36
C GLN A 352 -3.79 24.72 26.70
N PRO A 353 -2.88 24.06 27.42
CA PRO A 353 -1.73 23.40 26.80
C PRO A 353 -2.16 22.39 25.72
N THR A 354 -1.28 22.12 24.76
CA THR A 354 -1.56 21.13 23.71
C THR A 354 -1.83 19.76 24.30
N GLY A 355 -3.10 19.37 24.30
CA GLY A 355 -3.54 18.08 24.81
C GLY A 355 -3.21 16.94 23.85
N THR A 356 -2.57 15.90 24.38
CA THR A 356 -2.21 14.66 23.68
C THR A 356 -3.19 13.52 23.95
N SER A 357 -4.00 13.63 25.00
CA SER A 357 -5.10 12.74 25.33
C SER A 357 -6.18 13.49 26.12
N ALA A 358 -7.42 13.04 26.05
CA ALA A 358 -8.53 13.61 26.81
C ALA A 358 -9.61 12.56 27.10
N VAL A 359 -10.20 12.63 28.30
CA VAL A 359 -11.35 11.84 28.75
C VAL A 359 -12.28 12.69 29.62
N VAL A 360 -13.57 12.37 29.66
CA VAL A 360 -14.58 13.06 30.46
C VAL A 360 -15.20 12.10 31.48
N ALA A 361 -15.30 12.54 32.73
CA ALA A 361 -15.98 11.87 33.83
C ALA A 361 -17.13 12.76 34.32
N LEU A 362 -18.37 12.40 34.00
CA LEU A 362 -19.56 13.24 34.18
C LEU A 362 -19.40 14.64 33.57
N ASP A 363 -19.14 15.63 34.41
CA ASP A 363 -19.02 17.06 34.10
C ASP A 363 -17.58 17.57 34.16
N LYS A 364 -16.61 16.67 34.33
CA LYS A 364 -15.18 16.98 34.42
C LYS A 364 -14.41 16.43 33.25
N ILE A 365 -13.44 17.19 32.76
CA ILE A 365 -12.50 16.75 31.72
C ILE A 365 -11.10 16.61 32.30
N VAL A 366 -10.46 15.49 31.98
CA VAL A 366 -9.03 15.27 32.18
C VAL A 366 -8.32 15.46 30.84
N VAL A 367 -7.29 16.31 30.81
CA VAL A 367 -6.42 16.51 29.65
C VAL A 367 -4.99 16.11 30.02
N GLY A 368 -4.44 15.18 29.25
CA GLY A 368 -3.03 14.81 29.29
C GLY A 368 -2.23 15.65 28.32
N SER A 369 -1.03 16.07 28.73
CA SER A 369 -0.10 16.85 27.91
C SER A 369 1.35 16.44 28.21
N SER A 370 2.33 17.10 27.58
CA SER A 370 3.74 16.88 27.92
C SER A 370 4.03 17.39 29.34
N GLY A 371 4.52 16.50 30.19
CA GLY A 371 4.94 16.78 31.58
C GLY A 371 3.81 17.02 32.58
N LYS A 372 2.53 17.01 32.15
CA LYS A 372 1.40 17.39 32.99
C LYS A 372 0.09 16.68 32.63
N VAL A 373 -0.68 16.34 33.65
CA VAL A 373 -2.11 16.01 33.54
C VAL A 373 -2.94 17.03 34.33
N ALA A 374 -4.05 17.48 33.76
CA ALA A 374 -4.91 18.52 34.36
C ALA A 374 -6.39 18.09 34.34
N LEU A 375 -7.14 18.56 35.33
CA LEU A 375 -8.57 18.35 35.52
C LEU A 375 -9.28 19.71 35.59
N SER A 376 -10.37 19.85 34.86
CA SER A 376 -11.22 21.04 34.83
C SER A 376 -12.70 20.64 34.72
N MET A 377 -13.60 21.57 35.07
CA MET A 377 -15.03 21.41 34.79
C MET A 377 -15.32 21.77 33.32
N LEU A 378 -16.27 21.05 32.70
CA LEU A 378 -16.82 21.44 31.39
C LEU A 378 -17.46 22.83 31.48
N GLY A 379 -17.30 23.64 30.43
CA GLY A 379 -17.76 25.02 30.39
C GLY A 379 -16.99 26.01 31.28
N GLN A 380 -15.91 25.59 31.96
CA GLN A 380 -15.07 26.45 32.80
C GLN A 380 -13.60 26.40 32.41
N SER A 381 -12.91 27.54 32.46
CA SER A 381 -11.50 27.66 32.07
C SER A 381 -10.51 27.25 33.16
N GLU A 382 -10.92 27.23 34.44
CA GLU A 382 -10.00 27.01 35.55
C GLU A 382 -9.65 25.52 35.71
N GLU A 383 -8.38 25.24 36.02
CA GLU A 383 -7.95 23.91 36.46
C GLU A 383 -8.32 23.73 37.93
N ILE A 384 -9.13 22.72 38.24
CA ILE A 384 -9.47 22.37 39.62
C ILE A 384 -8.39 21.47 40.25
N TRP A 385 -7.62 20.76 39.43
CA TRP A 385 -6.47 19.96 39.85
C TRP A 385 -5.48 19.74 38.71
N ASN A 386 -4.21 19.58 39.03
CA ASN A 386 -3.20 19.07 38.09
C ASN A 386 -2.08 18.32 38.83
N ALA A 387 -1.33 17.51 38.08
CA ALA A 387 -0.11 16.88 38.55
C ALA A 387 0.98 16.89 37.47
N ALA A 388 2.22 17.05 37.92
CA ALA A 388 3.40 16.82 37.09
C ALA A 388 3.64 15.31 36.92
N ILE A 389 4.07 14.93 35.72
CA ILE A 389 4.38 13.54 35.34
C ILE A 389 5.67 13.51 34.51
N SER A 390 6.36 12.36 34.49
CA SER A 390 7.46 12.13 33.56
C SER A 390 6.93 11.80 32.16
N GLY A 391 7.49 12.42 31.12
CA GLY A 391 7.10 12.19 29.72
C GLY A 391 5.77 12.84 29.32
N THR A 392 5.15 12.32 28.27
CA THR A 392 3.90 12.80 27.68
C THR A 392 2.74 11.86 27.97
N ALA A 393 1.62 12.37 28.51
CA ALA A 393 0.44 11.57 28.78
C ALA A 393 -0.35 11.20 27.51
N HIS A 394 -0.36 9.91 27.17
CA HIS A 394 -1.10 9.39 26.01
C HIS A 394 -2.24 8.46 26.39
N GLY A 395 -2.11 7.69 27.48
CA GLY A 395 -3.19 6.84 27.98
C GLY A 395 -3.84 7.41 29.22
N LEU A 396 -5.18 7.50 29.20
CA LEU A 396 -6.00 7.91 30.33
C LEU A 396 -7.12 6.88 30.53
N ALA A 397 -7.35 6.50 31.79
CA ALA A 397 -8.49 5.69 32.19
C ALA A 397 -9.02 6.16 33.54
N ILE A 398 -10.33 6.06 33.75
CA ILE A 398 -10.99 6.45 35.00
C ILE A 398 -11.79 5.25 35.48
N ALA A 399 -11.52 4.82 36.71
CA ALA A 399 -12.17 3.65 37.30
C ALA A 399 -12.09 3.70 38.83
N ASP A 400 -13.15 3.31 39.51
CA ASP A 400 -13.34 3.31 40.96
C ASP A 400 -12.91 4.63 41.66
N GLY A 401 -13.25 5.78 41.08
CA GLY A 401 -12.91 7.11 41.56
C GLY A 401 -11.42 7.45 41.46
N ARG A 402 -10.67 6.72 40.63
CA ARG A 402 -9.24 6.88 40.38
C ARG A 402 -8.98 7.32 38.95
N LEU A 403 -7.91 8.10 38.77
CA LEU A 403 -7.36 8.45 37.47
C LEU A 403 -6.08 7.66 37.23
N PHE A 404 -6.01 6.93 36.13
CA PHE A 404 -4.83 6.23 35.65
C PHE A 404 -4.24 6.97 34.45
N VAL A 405 -2.92 7.17 34.46
CA VAL A 405 -2.20 7.90 33.40
C VAL A 405 -1.00 7.08 32.94
N SER A 406 -0.85 6.86 31.64
CA SER A 406 0.34 6.22 31.05
C SER A 406 1.04 7.15 30.05
N THR A 407 2.37 7.01 30.00
CA THR A 407 3.24 7.96 29.32
C THR A 407 4.15 7.31 28.29
N ASP A 408 4.67 8.11 27.35
CA ASP A 408 5.71 7.72 26.39
C ASP A 408 7.05 7.30 27.03
N SER A 409 7.24 7.61 28.32
CA SER A 409 8.40 7.16 29.12
C SER A 409 8.23 5.76 29.72
N GLY A 410 7.06 5.14 29.56
CA GLY A 410 6.75 3.83 30.14
C GLY A 410 6.26 3.87 31.59
N THR A 411 6.07 5.05 32.18
CA THR A 411 5.49 5.16 33.52
C THR A 411 3.96 5.14 33.49
N LEU A 412 3.36 4.31 34.34
CA LEU A 412 1.94 4.33 34.70
C LEU A 412 1.76 4.95 36.09
N TYR A 413 0.81 5.86 36.23
CA TYR A 413 0.46 6.55 37.48
C TYR A 413 -0.98 6.24 37.87
N CYS A 414 -1.25 6.20 39.18
CA CYS A 414 -2.60 6.17 39.73
C CYS A 414 -2.79 7.32 40.72
N PHE A 415 -3.86 8.09 40.54
CA PHE A 415 -4.25 9.18 41.41
C PHE A 415 -5.66 8.93 41.99
N SER A 416 -5.85 9.22 43.28
CA SER A 416 -7.15 9.08 43.95
C SER A 416 -7.31 10.06 45.11
N LYS A 417 -8.49 10.12 45.72
CA LYS A 417 -8.75 10.92 46.93
C LYS A 417 -7.96 10.46 48.17
N GLN A 418 -7.45 9.22 48.21
CA GLN A 418 -6.76 8.69 49.40
C GLN A 418 -5.38 9.31 49.59
N GLN A 419 -5.18 9.99 50.72
CA GLN A 419 -3.87 10.51 51.15
C GLN A 419 -3.04 9.40 51.82
N ASN A 420 -2.38 8.58 51.02
CA ASN A 420 -1.36 7.64 51.48
C ASN A 420 0.01 8.02 50.88
N SER A 421 1.11 7.61 51.51
CA SER A 421 2.44 7.74 50.89
C SER A 421 2.47 6.94 49.57
N PRO A 422 2.93 7.54 48.46
CA PRO A 422 2.90 6.89 47.16
C PRO A 422 3.82 5.66 47.12
N ARG A 423 3.35 4.56 46.53
CA ARG A 423 4.18 3.37 46.26
C ARG A 423 4.84 3.47 44.89
N ILE A 424 6.16 3.38 44.84
CA ILE A 424 6.92 3.48 43.58
C ILE A 424 7.41 2.08 43.21
N HIS A 425 6.94 1.55 42.08
CA HIS A 425 7.35 0.25 41.55
C HIS A 425 8.29 0.47 40.37
N ALA A 426 9.58 0.24 40.59
CA ALA A 426 10.62 0.23 39.56
C ALA A 426 11.62 -0.88 39.89
N ALA A 427 11.99 -1.69 38.90
CA ALA A 427 12.99 -2.74 39.06
C ALA A 427 14.28 -2.33 38.35
N GLU A 428 15.40 -2.34 39.08
CA GLU A 428 16.72 -2.09 38.52
C GLU A 428 17.29 -3.36 37.84
N PRO A 429 17.83 -3.27 36.61
CA PRO A 429 18.48 -4.39 35.96
C PRO A 429 19.68 -4.92 36.75
N ILE A 430 19.83 -6.24 36.79
CA ILE A 430 20.99 -6.93 37.37
C ILE A 430 22.04 -7.14 36.29
N SER A 431 23.29 -6.77 36.58
CA SER A 431 24.40 -6.81 35.62
C SER A 431 24.76 -8.22 35.12
N ASN A 432 24.57 -9.25 35.94
CA ASN A 432 24.67 -10.66 35.54
C ASN A 432 23.61 -11.52 36.27
N PRO A 433 22.59 -12.03 35.59
CA PRO A 433 21.58 -12.90 36.19
C PRO A 433 22.03 -14.37 36.30
N TYR A 434 23.16 -14.76 35.70
CA TYR A 434 23.65 -16.13 35.65
C TYR A 434 24.65 -16.43 36.79
N GLN A 435 24.54 -17.60 37.43
CA GLN A 435 25.48 -18.02 38.48
C GLN A 435 26.89 -18.33 37.95
N SER A 436 27.00 -18.92 36.75
CA SER A 436 28.27 -19.19 36.05
C SER A 436 28.02 -19.29 34.55
N ASN A 437 28.72 -18.49 33.73
CA ASN A 437 28.58 -18.48 32.27
C ASN A 437 29.91 -18.27 31.51
N GLU A 438 31.06 -18.54 32.13
CA GLU A 438 32.40 -18.37 31.52
C GLU A 438 32.57 -19.06 30.15
N PRO A 439 32.12 -20.31 29.93
CA PRO A 439 32.25 -20.94 28.60
C PRO A 439 31.51 -20.18 27.50
N PHE A 440 30.36 -19.56 27.81
CA PHE A 440 29.59 -18.75 26.88
C PHE A 440 30.24 -17.39 26.64
N ALA A 441 30.90 -16.82 27.66
CA ALA A 441 31.68 -15.60 27.51
C ALA A 441 32.89 -15.81 26.58
N GLU A 442 33.61 -16.93 26.71
CA GLU A 442 34.71 -17.29 25.81
C GLU A 442 34.23 -17.61 24.39
N ALA A 443 33.12 -18.35 24.25
CA ALA A 443 32.49 -18.57 22.94
C ALA A 443 32.13 -17.25 22.26
N ALA A 444 31.47 -16.33 22.98
CA ALA A 444 31.08 -15.03 22.44
C ALA A 444 32.30 -14.23 21.96
N LYS A 445 33.39 -14.16 22.74
CA LYS A 445 34.63 -13.49 22.32
C LYS A 445 35.21 -14.11 21.05
N GLU A 446 35.27 -15.43 20.97
CA GLU A 446 35.81 -16.13 19.81
C GLU A 446 34.93 -15.95 18.56
N ILE A 447 33.61 -16.07 18.70
CA ILE A 447 32.63 -15.86 17.62
C ILE A 447 32.81 -14.46 17.05
N LEU A 448 32.84 -13.42 17.89
CA LEU A 448 32.96 -12.04 17.43
C LEU A 448 34.31 -11.77 16.76
N ARG A 449 35.40 -12.35 17.29
CA ARG A 449 36.73 -12.24 16.69
C ARG A 449 36.80 -12.89 15.30
N GLN A 450 36.14 -14.03 15.10
CA GLN A 450 36.22 -14.77 13.84
C GLN A 450 35.15 -14.33 12.81
N SER A 451 33.96 -13.92 13.26
CA SER A 451 32.88 -13.47 12.37
C SER A 451 33.04 -12.02 11.95
N ASN A 452 33.63 -11.17 12.81
CA ASN A 452 33.66 -9.72 12.65
C ASN A 452 32.27 -9.08 12.51
N ILE A 453 31.24 -9.69 13.10
CA ILE A 453 29.86 -9.17 13.11
C ILE A 453 29.51 -8.68 14.51
N ASN A 454 29.26 -7.38 14.65
CA ASN A 454 28.91 -6.72 15.91
C ASN A 454 27.58 -5.96 15.88
N GLU A 455 26.87 -5.95 14.75
CA GLU A 455 25.59 -5.26 14.57
C GLU A 455 24.68 -6.02 13.58
N GLY A 456 23.41 -5.60 13.48
CA GLY A 456 22.38 -6.30 12.71
C GLY A 456 21.61 -7.34 13.53
N TYR A 457 21.24 -8.45 12.89
CA TYR A 457 20.43 -9.49 13.51
C TYR A 457 21.22 -10.77 13.75
N CYS A 458 21.05 -11.35 14.94
CA CYS A 458 21.58 -12.66 15.28
C CYS A 458 20.45 -13.66 15.57
N LEU A 459 20.64 -14.91 15.14
CA LEU A 459 19.77 -16.04 15.48
C LEU A 459 20.57 -17.05 16.33
N ASP A 460 20.11 -17.34 17.55
CA ASP A 460 20.68 -18.36 18.43
C ASP A 460 19.76 -19.59 18.43
N LEU A 461 20.20 -20.67 17.77
CA LEU A 461 19.45 -21.91 17.59
C LEU A 461 19.70 -22.89 18.76
N GLY A 462 18.64 -23.26 19.47
CA GLY A 462 18.75 -24.09 20.68
C GLY A 462 19.45 -23.32 21.79
N CYS A 463 18.87 -22.17 22.17
CA CYS A 463 19.52 -21.17 23.02
C CYS A 463 19.63 -21.56 24.50
N GLY A 464 18.95 -22.62 24.95
CA GLY A 464 18.94 -23.03 26.34
C GLY A 464 18.37 -21.94 27.26
N ASP A 465 19.12 -21.57 28.30
CA ASP A 465 18.73 -20.51 29.24
C ASP A 465 19.15 -19.10 28.80
N GLY A 466 19.58 -18.93 27.54
CA GLY A 466 19.93 -17.64 26.94
C GLY A 466 21.31 -17.09 27.29
N ALA A 467 22.18 -17.86 27.96
CA ALA A 467 23.49 -17.38 28.40
C ALA A 467 24.40 -16.91 27.24
N LEU A 468 24.38 -17.58 26.08
CA LEU A 468 25.15 -17.16 24.91
C LEU A 468 24.62 -15.84 24.33
N ALA A 469 23.30 -15.73 24.15
CA ALA A 469 22.66 -14.51 23.69
C ALA A 469 22.96 -13.32 24.63
N PHE A 470 22.92 -13.53 25.94
CA PHE A 470 23.31 -12.53 26.94
C PHE A 470 24.76 -12.05 26.75
N GLU A 471 25.72 -12.97 26.61
CA GLU A 471 27.13 -12.62 26.45
C GLU A 471 27.41 -11.94 25.08
N LEU A 472 26.69 -12.30 24.02
CA LEU A 472 26.77 -11.61 22.73
C LEU A 472 26.20 -10.19 22.82
N ALA A 473 25.01 -10.01 23.40
CA ALA A 473 24.36 -8.70 23.51
C ALA A 473 25.17 -7.70 24.35
N LYS A 474 25.92 -8.18 25.34
CA LYS A 474 26.83 -7.34 26.15
C LYS A 474 28.01 -6.74 25.38
N ARG A 475 28.35 -7.29 24.22
CA ARG A 475 29.58 -6.97 23.47
C ARG A 475 29.31 -6.42 22.08
N THR A 476 28.04 -6.30 21.71
CA THR A 476 27.60 -5.98 20.35
C THR A 476 26.38 -5.08 20.39
N ASP A 477 25.99 -4.55 19.23
CA ASP A 477 24.73 -3.88 18.96
C ASP A 477 23.73 -4.80 18.22
N LEU A 478 23.99 -6.12 18.21
CA LEU A 478 23.10 -7.12 17.64
C LEU A 478 21.73 -7.12 18.33
N PHE A 479 20.67 -7.26 17.52
CA PHE A 479 19.37 -7.71 17.99
C PHE A 479 19.29 -9.24 17.85
N ILE A 480 19.13 -9.95 18.97
CA ILE A 480 19.25 -11.41 19.00
C ILE A 480 17.88 -12.06 19.11
N TYR A 481 17.55 -12.96 18.19
CA TYR A 481 16.42 -13.89 18.31
C TYR A 481 16.95 -15.23 18.79
N ALA A 482 16.64 -15.59 20.02
CA ALA A 482 17.00 -16.86 20.63
C ALA A 482 15.82 -17.82 20.51
N ILE A 483 16.03 -19.03 20.01
CA ILE A 483 14.98 -20.03 19.79
C ILE A 483 15.31 -21.30 20.54
N ASP A 484 14.33 -21.84 21.25
CA ASP A 484 14.44 -23.17 21.85
C ASP A 484 13.09 -23.90 21.76
N PRO A 485 13.06 -25.20 21.42
CA PRO A 485 11.84 -25.98 21.42
C PRO A 485 11.35 -26.32 22.84
N ASP A 486 12.24 -26.34 23.84
CA ASP A 486 11.89 -26.70 25.22
C ASP A 486 11.27 -25.51 25.98
N PRO A 487 10.00 -25.58 26.41
CA PRO A 487 9.35 -24.50 27.16
C PRO A 487 10.07 -24.15 28.48
N ALA A 488 10.76 -25.10 29.12
CA ALA A 488 11.49 -24.83 30.36
C ALA A 488 12.73 -23.96 30.12
N ASN A 489 13.45 -24.21 29.01
CA ASN A 489 14.57 -23.38 28.56
C ASN A 489 14.08 -21.96 28.25
N VAL A 490 13.01 -21.85 27.46
CA VAL A 490 12.40 -20.56 27.10
C VAL A 490 12.00 -19.74 28.32
N THR A 491 11.36 -20.37 29.31
CA THR A 491 10.97 -19.68 30.57
C THR A 491 12.18 -19.14 31.31
N ARG A 492 13.22 -19.97 31.55
CA ARG A 492 14.44 -19.53 32.23
C ARG A 492 15.16 -18.42 31.47
N ALA A 493 15.25 -18.53 30.15
CA ALA A 493 15.86 -17.51 29.31
C ALA A 493 15.13 -16.17 29.42
N ARG A 494 13.79 -16.17 29.34
CA ARG A 494 12.97 -14.95 29.52
C ARG A 494 13.17 -14.33 30.89
N GLU A 495 13.17 -15.13 31.96
CA GLU A 495 13.38 -14.65 33.33
C GLU A 495 14.76 -14.00 33.51
N ASN A 496 15.82 -14.70 33.09
CA ASN A 496 17.19 -14.20 33.19
C ASN A 496 17.39 -12.90 32.39
N LEU A 497 16.94 -12.89 31.14
CA LEU A 497 17.11 -11.74 30.25
C LEU A 497 16.24 -10.54 30.65
N THR A 498 15.07 -10.78 31.26
CA THR A 498 14.26 -9.70 31.86
C THR A 498 14.96 -9.09 33.06
N ARG A 499 15.54 -9.92 33.94
CA ARG A 499 16.36 -9.44 35.08
C ARG A 499 17.58 -8.65 34.63
N ALA A 500 18.14 -8.98 33.46
CA ALA A 500 19.24 -8.22 32.85
C ALA A 500 18.80 -6.93 32.14
N GLY A 501 17.50 -6.67 31.98
CA GLY A 501 16.99 -5.53 31.21
C GLY A 501 17.25 -5.64 29.70
N LEU A 502 17.44 -6.85 29.16
CA LEU A 502 17.75 -7.08 27.74
C LEU A 502 16.59 -7.73 26.97
N TYR A 503 15.63 -8.34 27.66
CA TYR A 503 14.47 -8.97 27.04
C TYR A 503 13.57 -7.93 26.36
N GLY A 504 13.21 -8.15 25.09
CA GLY A 504 12.41 -7.23 24.29
C GLY A 504 13.21 -6.12 23.61
N SER A 505 14.19 -5.53 24.30
CA SER A 505 14.99 -4.40 23.81
C SER A 505 16.20 -4.81 22.97
N ARG A 506 16.86 -5.92 23.33
CA ARG A 506 18.06 -6.44 22.64
C ARG A 506 17.95 -7.92 22.29
N ILE A 507 17.19 -8.68 23.07
CA ILE A 507 17.04 -10.14 22.88
C ILE A 507 15.55 -10.51 22.93
N MET A 508 15.10 -11.31 21.98
CA MET A 508 13.81 -12.00 22.02
C MET A 508 14.01 -13.50 22.17
N VAL A 509 13.16 -14.14 22.97
CA VAL A 509 13.15 -15.60 23.13
C VAL A 509 11.85 -16.16 22.56
N LEU A 510 11.96 -16.99 21.53
CA LEU A 510 10.84 -17.64 20.86
C LEU A 510 10.83 -19.13 21.22
N GLN A 511 9.64 -19.65 21.53
CA GLN A 511 9.41 -21.08 21.57
C GLN A 511 8.96 -21.53 20.18
N ALA A 512 9.78 -22.35 19.51
CA ALA A 512 9.45 -22.90 18.20
C ALA A 512 10.20 -24.21 17.94
N ASP A 513 9.60 -25.07 17.13
CA ASP A 513 10.31 -26.19 16.52
C ASP A 513 11.35 -25.65 15.53
N LEU A 514 12.55 -26.22 15.54
CA LEU A 514 13.63 -25.82 14.65
C LEU A 514 13.38 -26.30 13.21
N GLU A 515 12.52 -27.30 13.00
CA GLU A 515 12.08 -27.71 11.66
C GLU A 515 11.11 -26.69 11.03
N ASP A 516 10.47 -25.85 11.85
CA ASP A 516 9.37 -25.00 11.41
C ASP A 516 9.29 -23.66 12.17
N THR A 517 10.37 -22.88 12.13
CA THR A 517 10.49 -21.63 12.92
C THR A 517 9.57 -20.50 12.47
N LYS A 518 9.07 -20.56 11.22
CA LYS A 518 8.28 -19.52 10.55
C LYS A 518 8.98 -18.18 10.33
N LEU A 519 10.28 -18.09 10.59
CA LEU A 519 11.08 -16.88 10.37
C LEU A 519 11.19 -16.55 8.87
N PRO A 520 11.40 -15.29 8.47
CA PRO A 520 11.69 -14.95 7.08
C PRO A 520 13.02 -15.55 6.61
N ILE A 521 13.19 -15.71 5.30
CA ILE A 521 14.49 -16.08 4.72
C ILE A 521 15.49 -14.93 4.89
N TYR A 522 16.78 -15.27 4.90
CA TYR A 522 17.89 -14.31 4.72
C TYR A 522 17.99 -13.16 5.71
N PHE A 523 17.35 -13.22 6.87
CA PHE A 523 17.35 -12.06 7.77
C PHE A 523 18.58 -11.96 8.68
N ALA A 524 19.24 -13.09 8.99
CA ALA A 524 20.28 -13.15 10.02
C ALA A 524 21.67 -12.80 9.45
N ASN A 525 22.32 -11.80 10.05
CA ASN A 525 23.73 -11.47 9.79
C ASN A 525 24.64 -12.54 10.43
N LEU A 526 24.32 -12.95 11.66
CA LEU A 526 25.05 -13.96 12.43
C LEU A 526 24.11 -15.06 12.92
N ILE A 527 24.46 -16.32 12.71
CA ILE A 527 23.77 -17.46 13.32
C ILE A 527 24.73 -18.16 14.27
N VAL A 528 24.28 -18.40 15.50
CA VAL A 528 25.00 -19.13 16.54
C VAL A 528 24.12 -20.24 17.10
N SER A 529 24.68 -21.06 17.99
CA SER A 529 23.91 -22.06 18.71
C SER A 529 24.56 -22.38 20.05
N ALA A 530 23.88 -22.04 21.15
CA ALA A 530 24.29 -22.44 22.49
C ALA A 530 24.33 -23.98 22.62
N GLN A 531 23.38 -24.68 22.00
CA GLN A 531 23.36 -26.15 21.92
C GLN A 531 24.65 -26.72 21.31
N SER A 532 25.18 -26.07 20.26
CA SER A 532 26.37 -26.53 19.53
C SER A 532 27.64 -26.64 20.41
N MET A 533 27.65 -25.96 21.56
CA MET A 533 28.76 -25.98 22.52
C MET A 533 28.82 -27.26 23.34
N SER A 534 27.72 -28.01 23.47
CA SER A 534 27.73 -29.29 24.19
C SER A 534 27.58 -30.50 23.26
N ARG A 535 26.84 -30.35 22.15
CA ARG A 535 26.55 -31.40 21.17
C ARG A 535 26.43 -30.80 19.76
N PRO A 536 26.64 -31.56 18.67
CA PRO A 536 26.47 -31.04 17.31
C PRO A 536 25.07 -30.49 17.04
N LEU A 537 24.95 -29.57 16.07
CA LEU A 537 23.66 -29.13 15.56
C LEU A 537 22.80 -30.32 15.09
N SER A 538 21.48 -30.23 15.24
CA SER A 538 20.55 -31.13 14.58
C SER A 538 20.44 -30.81 13.07
N ASP A 539 19.89 -31.74 12.28
CA ASP A 539 19.61 -31.49 10.86
C ASP A 539 18.60 -30.35 10.68
N ALA A 540 17.54 -30.32 11.51
CA ALA A 540 16.57 -29.25 11.58
C ALA A 540 17.25 -27.87 11.76
N ALA A 541 18.16 -27.75 12.74
CA ALA A 541 18.88 -26.52 13.00
C ALA A 541 19.81 -26.13 11.83
N ARG A 542 20.44 -27.09 11.15
CA ARG A 542 21.26 -26.84 9.95
C ARG A 542 20.41 -26.31 8.79
N LEU A 543 19.25 -26.91 8.54
CA LEU A 543 18.34 -26.47 7.48
C LEU A 543 17.82 -25.06 7.74
N GLU A 544 17.41 -24.78 8.99
CA GLU A 544 16.97 -23.45 9.39
C GLU A 544 18.10 -22.42 9.30
N ALA A 545 19.32 -22.77 9.71
CA ALA A 545 20.48 -21.91 9.56
C ALA A 545 20.71 -21.55 8.08
N ASN A 546 20.70 -22.52 7.17
CA ASN A 546 20.89 -22.28 5.73
C ASN A 546 19.80 -21.38 5.13
N ARG A 547 18.56 -21.50 5.61
CA ARG A 547 17.41 -20.72 5.13
C ARG A 547 17.45 -19.27 5.63
N SER A 548 17.79 -19.08 6.91
CA SER A 548 17.75 -17.78 7.59
C SER A 548 19.01 -16.95 7.42
N LEU A 549 20.15 -17.56 7.09
CA LEU A 549 21.42 -16.87 6.92
C LEU A 549 21.40 -15.95 5.70
N ARG A 550 21.70 -14.66 5.87
CA ARG A 550 21.68 -13.72 4.75
C ARG A 550 22.77 -14.00 3.71
N PRO A 551 22.48 -13.84 2.40
CA PRO A 551 23.52 -13.81 1.36
C PRO A 551 24.49 -12.64 1.54
N TYR A 552 25.61 -12.65 0.81
CA TYR A 552 26.62 -11.58 0.84
C TYR A 552 27.26 -11.35 2.23
N GLY A 553 27.74 -12.43 2.85
CA GLY A 553 28.60 -12.36 4.03
C GLY A 553 27.91 -12.65 5.36
N GLY A 554 26.71 -13.24 5.38
CA GLY A 554 26.16 -13.81 6.62
C GLY A 554 27.04 -14.93 7.16
N VAL A 555 27.24 -14.99 8.48
CA VAL A 555 28.13 -15.98 9.12
C VAL A 555 27.37 -16.95 10.02
N LEU A 556 27.63 -18.25 9.88
CA LEU A 556 27.24 -19.30 10.82
C LEU A 556 28.47 -19.67 11.67
N ALA A 557 28.35 -19.53 12.99
CA ALA A 557 29.41 -19.84 13.95
C ALA A 557 28.93 -20.86 15.00
N THR A 558 29.48 -22.07 14.98
CA THR A 558 29.04 -23.16 15.87
C THR A 558 30.19 -24.05 16.34
N GLY A 559 30.04 -24.65 17.52
CA GLY A 559 31.05 -25.52 18.12
C GLY A 559 31.46 -25.06 19.52
N LYS A 560 32.54 -25.66 20.03
CA LYS A 560 33.07 -25.37 21.37
C LYS A 560 34.08 -24.22 21.33
N PRO A 561 34.24 -23.43 22.41
CA PRO A 561 35.37 -22.52 22.54
C PRO A 561 36.70 -23.24 22.25
N GLY A 562 37.54 -22.62 21.44
CA GLY A 562 38.81 -23.17 20.93
C GLY A 562 38.69 -24.09 19.71
N ASN A 563 37.47 -24.45 19.29
CA ASN A 563 37.19 -25.28 18.12
C ASN A 563 35.89 -24.81 17.43
N MET A 564 35.80 -23.51 17.15
CA MET A 564 34.66 -22.88 16.50
C MET A 564 34.69 -23.13 14.98
N ASN A 565 33.59 -23.63 14.42
CA ASN A 565 33.39 -23.77 12.97
C ASN A 565 32.71 -22.51 12.43
N ILE A 566 33.33 -21.90 11.43
CA ILE A 566 32.83 -20.68 10.77
C ILE A 566 32.49 -20.99 9.31
N PHE A 567 31.29 -20.62 8.90
CA PHE A 567 30.86 -20.63 7.50
C PHE A 567 30.34 -19.24 7.12
N THR A 568 30.83 -18.69 6.01
CA THR A 568 30.39 -17.40 5.48
C THR A 568 29.65 -17.61 4.17
N ARG A 569 28.40 -17.15 4.09
CA ARG A 569 27.56 -17.30 2.89
C ARG A 569 28.01 -16.34 1.78
N GLY A 570 28.21 -16.89 0.58
CA GLY A 570 28.55 -16.12 -0.62
C GLY A 570 27.36 -15.33 -1.21
N PRO A 571 27.55 -14.75 -2.41
CA PRO A 571 26.50 -14.13 -3.20
C PRO A 571 25.33 -15.09 -3.51
N LEU A 572 24.16 -14.51 -3.83
CA LEU A 572 22.99 -15.26 -4.27
C LEU A 572 23.04 -15.45 -5.80
N GLU A 573 23.15 -16.68 -6.26
CA GLU A 573 23.21 -17.01 -7.69
C GLU A 573 21.93 -16.57 -8.42
N GLY A 574 22.07 -15.94 -9.60
CA GLY A 574 20.97 -15.40 -10.39
C GLY A 574 20.42 -14.04 -9.92
N ALA A 575 20.88 -13.53 -8.77
CA ALA A 575 20.51 -12.21 -8.29
C ALA A 575 21.22 -11.11 -9.13
N GLY A 576 20.43 -10.16 -9.63
CA GLY A 576 20.92 -9.04 -10.43
C GLY A 576 21.27 -7.82 -9.57
N GLU A 577 21.85 -6.81 -10.20
CA GLU A 577 22.33 -5.59 -9.54
C GLU A 577 21.76 -4.33 -10.20
N TRP A 578 21.83 -3.20 -9.49
CA TRP A 578 21.38 -1.91 -9.99
C TRP A 578 22.38 -0.82 -9.57
N THR A 579 23.45 -0.64 -10.33
CA THR A 579 24.62 0.17 -9.92
C THR A 579 24.55 1.63 -10.37
N HIS A 580 23.62 1.97 -11.27
CA HIS A 580 23.47 3.30 -11.87
C HIS A 580 21.99 3.69 -12.05
N GLN A 581 21.73 4.95 -12.40
CA GLN A 581 20.37 5.52 -12.53
C GLN A 581 19.38 4.64 -13.32
N TYR A 582 19.86 4.00 -14.38
CA TYR A 582 19.07 3.17 -15.29
C TYR A 582 19.57 1.72 -15.30
N GLY A 583 19.90 1.17 -14.13
CA GLY A 583 20.32 -0.22 -13.94
C GLY A 583 21.84 -0.38 -13.95
N ASN A 584 22.46 0.00 -15.07
CA ASN A 584 23.90 -0.11 -15.32
C ASN A 584 24.36 1.09 -16.17
N PRO A 585 25.67 1.30 -16.40
CA PRO A 585 26.12 2.47 -17.14
C PRO A 585 25.76 2.42 -18.64
N GLY A 586 25.31 1.26 -19.14
CA GLY A 586 24.72 1.07 -20.46
C GLY A 586 23.25 1.51 -20.57
N ASN A 587 22.64 1.99 -19.48
CA ASN A 587 21.26 2.51 -19.42
C ASN A 587 20.14 1.54 -19.84
N THR A 588 20.28 0.24 -19.61
CA THR A 588 19.27 -0.75 -20.05
C THR A 588 17.93 -0.65 -19.32
N ALA A 589 17.87 0.02 -18.16
CA ALA A 589 16.76 -0.01 -17.21
C ALA A 589 16.38 -1.43 -16.76
N ASN A 590 17.38 -2.31 -16.73
CA ASN A 590 17.25 -3.73 -16.42
C ASN A 590 18.38 -4.19 -15.50
N SER A 591 18.06 -4.91 -14.43
CA SER A 591 19.04 -5.46 -13.46
C SER A 591 19.63 -6.81 -13.87
N ALA A 592 19.10 -7.43 -14.92
CA ALA A 592 19.33 -8.82 -15.31
C ALA A 592 18.99 -9.88 -14.25
N ASP A 593 18.27 -9.51 -13.18
CA ASP A 593 17.88 -10.44 -12.11
C ASP A 593 16.94 -11.55 -12.62
N GLU A 594 17.25 -12.81 -12.32
CA GLU A 594 16.51 -13.98 -12.79
C GLU A 594 15.59 -14.60 -11.73
N LEU A 595 15.64 -14.10 -10.51
CA LEU A 595 14.93 -14.65 -9.35
C LEU A 595 13.61 -13.93 -9.09
N VAL A 596 13.53 -12.63 -9.41
CA VAL A 596 12.31 -11.83 -9.20
C VAL A 596 11.18 -12.27 -10.13
N SER A 597 10.07 -12.72 -9.54
CA SER A 597 8.83 -13.10 -10.23
C SER A 597 7.61 -12.81 -9.37
N GLY A 598 6.41 -12.78 -9.97
CA GLY A 598 5.16 -12.49 -9.27
C GLY A 598 4.38 -13.78 -8.92
N PRO A 599 3.45 -13.74 -7.94
CA PRO A 599 3.06 -12.59 -7.12
C PRO A 599 4.14 -12.15 -6.11
N LEU A 600 4.02 -10.92 -5.63
CA LEU A 600 4.94 -10.34 -4.63
C LEU A 600 4.34 -10.36 -3.22
N GLY A 601 5.21 -10.55 -2.22
CA GLY A 601 4.87 -10.52 -0.81
C GLY A 601 5.88 -9.79 0.05
N MET A 602 5.45 -9.26 1.20
CA MET A 602 6.33 -8.53 2.11
C MET A 602 7.42 -9.42 2.72
N LEU A 603 8.69 -9.03 2.55
CA LEU A 603 9.82 -9.63 3.26
C LEU A 603 10.18 -8.80 4.50
N TRP A 604 10.42 -7.50 4.30
CA TRP A 604 10.68 -6.56 5.38
C TRP A 604 10.19 -5.15 5.02
N PHE A 605 9.90 -4.37 6.06
CA PHE A 605 9.61 -2.95 5.95
C PHE A 605 10.27 -2.16 7.08
N ALA A 606 10.72 -0.94 6.79
CA ALA A 606 11.43 -0.11 7.75
C ALA A 606 11.11 1.39 7.60
N ASP A 607 10.98 2.04 8.75
CA ASP A 607 10.87 3.50 8.88
C ASP A 607 12.26 4.10 9.18
N LEU A 608 13.09 4.32 8.15
CA LEU A 608 14.55 4.60 8.28
C LEU A 608 14.95 6.06 8.57
N GLU A 609 14.01 6.91 9.00
CA GLU A 609 14.27 8.31 9.42
C GLU A 609 15.00 9.24 8.42
N GLN A 610 15.16 8.84 7.16
CA GLN A 610 15.77 9.68 6.13
C GLN A 610 14.76 10.64 5.49
N ALA A 611 15.12 11.93 5.38
CA ALA A 611 14.33 12.91 4.65
C ALA A 611 14.47 12.70 3.13
N MET A 612 13.40 12.26 2.47
CA MET A 612 13.41 12.01 1.02
C MET A 612 13.02 13.26 0.21
N THR A 613 13.49 13.33 -1.03
CA THR A 613 13.07 14.38 -1.97
C THR A 613 11.57 14.38 -2.21
N GLN A 614 11.03 15.54 -2.60
CA GLN A 614 9.65 15.61 -3.05
C GLN A 614 9.51 14.68 -4.27
N ARG A 615 8.54 13.77 -4.22
CA ARG A 615 8.28 12.75 -5.28
C ARG A 615 8.30 13.26 -6.72
N HIS A 616 7.89 14.51 -6.96
CA HIS A 616 7.80 15.17 -8.27
C HIS A 616 9.11 15.81 -8.73
N GLY A 617 10.10 15.86 -7.84
CA GLY A 617 11.45 16.34 -8.07
C GLY A 617 12.35 15.38 -8.84
N ARG A 618 11.93 14.11 -8.99
CA ARG A 618 12.60 13.08 -9.80
C ARG A 618 14.05 12.89 -9.35
N GLY A 619 14.21 12.60 -8.06
CA GLY A 619 15.51 12.30 -7.48
C GLY A 619 16.16 11.04 -8.06
N PRO A 620 17.41 10.76 -7.66
CA PRO A 620 18.14 9.55 -8.01
C PRO A 620 17.40 8.26 -7.69
N ALA A 621 17.63 7.24 -8.53
CA ALA A 621 17.19 5.88 -8.24
C ALA A 621 17.90 5.34 -6.99
N PRO A 622 17.29 4.45 -6.20
CA PRO A 622 18.06 3.60 -5.31
C PRO A 622 18.99 2.70 -6.12
N LEU A 623 20.14 2.35 -5.54
CA LEU A 623 21.14 1.49 -6.15
C LEU A 623 21.38 0.25 -5.28
N LEU A 624 21.68 -0.88 -5.89
CA LEU A 624 21.95 -2.15 -5.21
C LEU A 624 23.25 -2.77 -5.73
N LYS A 625 24.17 -3.09 -4.82
CA LYS A 625 25.42 -3.78 -5.11
C LYS A 625 25.86 -4.61 -3.91
N ASN A 626 26.27 -5.87 -4.12
CA ASN A 626 26.78 -6.76 -3.08
C ASN A 626 25.86 -6.91 -1.84
N GLY A 627 24.54 -6.96 -2.06
CA GLY A 627 23.54 -7.10 -0.99
C GLY A 627 23.34 -5.84 -0.13
N ILE A 628 23.83 -4.68 -0.57
CA ILE A 628 23.63 -3.39 0.09
C ILE A 628 22.80 -2.50 -0.81
N LEU A 629 21.71 -1.98 -0.26
CA LEU A 629 20.82 -1.01 -0.89
C LEU A 629 21.25 0.41 -0.47
N TYR A 630 21.55 1.25 -1.45
CA TYR A 630 21.90 2.65 -1.27
C TYR A 630 20.76 3.53 -1.76
N SER A 631 20.50 4.61 -1.05
CA SER A 631 19.52 5.60 -1.50
C SER A 631 19.87 6.98 -0.94
N GLU A 632 19.81 7.97 -1.83
CA GLU A 632 20.11 9.35 -1.50
C GLU A 632 18.83 10.10 -1.11
N GLY A 633 18.89 10.79 0.04
CA GLY A 633 17.88 11.70 0.54
C GLY A 633 18.32 13.16 0.39
N LEU A 634 17.54 14.07 0.98
CA LEU A 634 17.80 15.52 0.90
C LEU A 634 19.16 15.93 1.46
N ASN A 635 19.65 15.19 2.45
CA ASN A 635 20.79 15.59 3.27
C ASN A 635 21.88 14.51 3.36
N GLY A 636 21.91 13.52 2.46
CA GLY A 636 22.87 12.44 2.55
C GLY A 636 22.44 11.13 1.90
N ILE A 637 23.33 10.14 1.97
CA ILE A 637 23.11 8.78 1.48
C ILE A 637 22.97 7.84 2.67
N ILE A 638 22.01 6.93 2.60
CA ILE A 638 21.85 5.81 3.53
C ILE A 638 22.22 4.51 2.84
N ALA A 639 22.91 3.62 3.56
CA ALA A 639 23.13 2.25 3.17
C ALA A 639 22.37 1.30 4.09
N VAL A 640 21.69 0.33 3.49
CA VAL A 640 20.79 -0.59 4.17
C VAL A 640 21.10 -2.01 3.71
N ASP A 641 21.11 -2.95 4.64
CA ASP A 641 21.16 -4.37 4.33
C ASP A 641 19.89 -4.76 3.55
N ALA A 642 20.08 -5.21 2.31
CA ALA A 642 18.99 -5.46 1.38
C ALA A 642 18.05 -6.59 1.84
N TYR A 643 18.49 -7.50 2.71
CA TYR A 643 17.71 -8.69 3.08
C TYR A 643 16.96 -8.57 4.40
N ASN A 644 17.30 -7.58 5.24
CA ASN A 644 16.67 -7.41 6.56
C ASN A 644 16.34 -5.95 6.93
N GLY A 645 16.67 -4.98 6.07
CA GLY A 645 16.34 -3.57 6.28
C GLY A 645 17.15 -2.90 7.39
N HIS A 646 18.22 -3.52 7.90
CA HIS A 646 19.09 -2.91 8.91
C HIS A 646 19.90 -1.76 8.28
N LYS A 647 19.86 -0.57 8.92
CA LYS A 647 20.71 0.55 8.52
C LYS A 647 22.17 0.22 8.86
N LEU A 648 23.02 0.20 7.84
CA LEU A 648 24.46 -0.07 8.00
C LEU A 648 25.20 1.23 8.34
N TRP A 649 24.96 2.28 7.55
CA TRP A 649 25.56 3.58 7.77
C TRP A 649 24.75 4.67 7.06
N GLU A 650 25.03 5.91 7.44
CA GLU A 650 24.51 7.11 6.79
C GLU A 650 25.65 8.10 6.64
N TYR A 651 25.79 8.69 5.44
CA TYR A 651 26.80 9.70 5.15
C TYR A 651 26.10 11.04 4.89
N ALA A 652 26.35 12.01 5.77
CA ALA A 652 25.71 13.32 5.70
C ALA A 652 26.28 14.16 4.55
N LEU A 653 25.40 14.64 3.67
CA LEU A 653 25.65 15.60 2.60
C LEU A 653 24.51 16.63 2.62
N PRO A 654 24.56 17.63 3.52
CA PRO A 654 23.49 18.61 3.67
C PRO A 654 23.13 19.25 2.33
N ASP A 655 21.82 19.38 2.05
CA ASP A 655 21.27 20.00 0.85
C ASP A 655 21.66 19.35 -0.51
N ILE A 656 22.28 18.16 -0.54
CA ILE A 656 22.76 17.51 -1.78
C ILE A 656 21.67 17.35 -2.85
N LEU A 657 20.43 17.09 -2.43
CA LEU A 657 19.27 16.98 -3.31
C LEU A 657 18.28 18.14 -3.18
N LYS A 658 18.70 19.28 -2.64
CA LYS A 658 17.87 20.48 -2.52
C LYS A 658 17.36 20.97 -3.87
N SER A 659 18.21 20.95 -4.90
CA SER A 659 17.81 21.32 -6.26
C SER A 659 16.76 20.36 -6.83
N PHE A 660 16.64 19.14 -6.29
CA PHE A 660 15.62 18.14 -6.66
C PHE A 660 14.38 18.20 -5.73
N HIS A 661 14.32 19.13 -4.77
CA HIS A 661 13.20 19.23 -3.82
C HIS A 661 12.16 20.27 -4.28
N GLY A 662 11.24 19.85 -5.15
CA GLY A 662 10.17 20.73 -5.60
C GLY A 662 9.14 20.03 -6.47
N ASP A 663 8.12 20.79 -6.84
CA ASP A 663 7.08 20.31 -7.74
C ASP A 663 7.54 20.39 -9.20
N HIS A 664 7.28 19.30 -9.91
CA HIS A 664 7.46 19.16 -11.35
C HIS A 664 8.86 19.41 -11.93
N LEU A 665 9.94 19.34 -11.17
CA LEU A 665 11.31 19.61 -11.65
C LEU A 665 11.88 18.54 -12.60
N MET A 666 12.79 18.90 -13.53
CA MET A 666 13.40 17.96 -14.47
C MET A 666 14.12 16.79 -13.77
N GLY A 667 14.91 17.09 -12.74
CA GLY A 667 15.65 16.11 -11.94
C GLY A 667 16.50 15.18 -12.80
N THR A 668 16.55 13.91 -12.41
CA THR A 668 17.38 12.89 -13.08
C THR A 668 16.89 12.52 -14.48
N SER A 669 15.69 12.97 -14.84
CA SER A 669 15.19 12.83 -16.20
C SER A 669 15.90 13.73 -17.22
N GLY A 670 16.73 14.69 -16.77
CA GLY A 670 17.65 15.44 -17.65
C GLY A 670 19.08 15.45 -17.14
N THR A 671 19.27 15.53 -15.82
CA THR A 671 20.60 15.67 -15.19
C THR A 671 21.36 14.35 -15.05
N GLY A 672 20.69 13.20 -15.14
CA GLY A 672 21.24 11.92 -14.68
C GLY A 672 21.31 11.82 -13.15
N SER A 673 21.84 10.72 -12.62
CA SER A 673 22.14 10.60 -11.17
C SER A 673 23.41 11.40 -10.84
N ASN A 674 23.56 11.78 -9.58
CA ASN A 674 24.79 12.32 -9.00
C ASN A 674 25.65 11.25 -8.30
N TYR A 675 25.21 9.99 -8.28
CA TYR A 675 25.98 8.92 -7.66
C TYR A 675 25.85 7.59 -8.41
N CYS A 676 26.89 6.76 -8.27
CA CYS A 676 26.96 5.38 -8.72
C CYS A 676 27.71 4.51 -7.70
N VAL A 677 27.67 3.18 -7.87
CA VAL A 677 28.24 2.23 -6.90
C VAL A 677 29.10 1.18 -7.61
N SER A 678 30.29 0.91 -7.07
CA SER A 678 31.20 -0.19 -7.43
C SER A 678 31.18 -1.30 -6.37
N ASP A 679 32.04 -2.31 -6.51
CA ASP A 679 32.15 -3.39 -5.51
C ASP A 679 32.56 -2.91 -4.11
N ASP A 680 33.35 -1.83 -4.04
CA ASP A 680 34.00 -1.35 -2.82
C ASP A 680 33.63 0.08 -2.44
N SER A 681 32.99 0.84 -3.34
CA SER A 681 32.81 2.29 -3.17
C SER A 681 31.46 2.80 -3.67
N VAL A 682 30.96 3.83 -2.99
CA VAL A 682 29.93 4.73 -3.49
C VAL A 682 30.62 6.01 -3.97
N TYR A 683 30.39 6.39 -5.22
CA TYR A 683 30.93 7.63 -5.80
C TYR A 683 29.81 8.67 -5.89
N VAL A 684 30.02 9.85 -5.31
CA VAL A 684 29.00 10.91 -5.22
C VAL A 684 29.58 12.24 -5.67
N ARG A 685 29.02 12.84 -6.73
CA ARG A 685 29.47 14.14 -7.23
C ARG A 685 28.66 15.31 -6.67
N HIS A 686 29.37 16.36 -6.28
CA HIS A 686 28.83 17.61 -5.75
C HIS A 686 29.74 18.76 -6.21
N ASP A 687 29.20 19.73 -6.94
CA ASP A 687 29.95 20.86 -7.49
C ASP A 687 31.14 20.40 -8.35
N ASP A 688 32.37 20.75 -7.96
CA ASP A 688 33.62 20.46 -8.66
C ASP A 688 34.33 19.18 -8.18
N ARG A 689 33.66 18.35 -7.38
CA ARG A 689 34.27 17.19 -6.73
C ARG A 689 33.40 15.94 -6.76
N CYS A 690 34.07 14.80 -6.65
CA CYS A 690 33.49 13.48 -6.45
C CYS A 690 34.06 12.87 -5.17
N LEU A 691 33.17 12.49 -4.25
CA LEU A 691 33.51 11.76 -3.04
C LEU A 691 33.52 10.27 -3.33
N ARG A 692 34.57 9.58 -2.88
CA ARG A 692 34.63 8.12 -2.86
C ARG A 692 34.43 7.66 -1.41
N ILE A 693 33.30 7.02 -1.15
CA ILE A 693 32.90 6.54 0.17
C ILE A 693 32.98 5.02 0.17
N ASP A 694 33.56 4.42 1.20
CA ASP A 694 33.61 2.96 1.38
C ASP A 694 32.19 2.38 1.44
N ALA A 695 31.89 1.45 0.53
CA ALA A 695 30.57 0.85 0.38
C ALA A 695 30.07 0.15 1.65
N ARG A 696 30.98 -0.43 2.45
CA ARG A 696 30.61 -1.24 3.63
C ARG A 696 30.50 -0.41 4.90
N THR A 697 31.35 0.60 5.06
CA THR A 697 31.54 1.32 6.32
C THR A 697 31.05 2.77 6.27
N GLY A 698 30.77 3.32 5.08
CA GLY A 698 30.38 4.71 4.92
C GLY A 698 31.51 5.71 5.17
N LYS A 699 32.76 5.25 5.32
CA LYS A 699 33.91 6.15 5.54
C LYS A 699 34.33 6.80 4.23
N LEU A 700 34.62 8.10 4.27
CA LEU A 700 35.24 8.79 3.15
C LEU A 700 36.65 8.22 2.91
N ILE A 701 36.91 7.70 1.71
CA ILE A 701 38.20 7.16 1.28
C ILE A 701 39.02 8.26 0.59
N ALA A 702 38.40 8.97 -0.36
CA ALA A 702 39.07 9.98 -1.17
C ALA A 702 38.08 11.03 -1.68
N GLU A 703 38.63 12.18 -2.08
CA GLU A 703 37.92 13.23 -2.82
C GLU A 703 38.69 13.51 -4.12
N PHE A 704 38.00 13.43 -5.25
CA PHE A 704 38.55 13.69 -6.57
C PHE A 704 38.00 15.01 -7.10
N ARG A 705 38.87 15.86 -7.66
CA ARG A 705 38.44 17.10 -8.32
C ARG A 705 38.14 16.85 -9.79
N ALA A 706 37.13 17.54 -10.30
CA ALA A 706 36.85 17.60 -11.72
C ALA A 706 38.07 18.18 -12.46
N PRO A 707 38.40 17.71 -13.68
CA PRO A 707 39.41 18.34 -14.51
C PRO A 707 39.09 19.80 -14.80
N LYS A 708 40.12 20.61 -15.02
CA LYS A 708 39.97 22.00 -15.45
C LYS A 708 39.31 22.08 -16.84
N THR A 709 38.56 23.16 -17.09
CA THR A 709 38.00 23.44 -18.42
C THR A 709 39.11 23.68 -19.47
N MET A 710 38.75 23.77 -20.75
CA MET A 710 39.71 24.14 -21.81
C MET A 710 40.37 25.50 -21.54
N GLN A 711 39.65 26.40 -20.86
CA GLN A 711 40.07 27.75 -20.52
C GLN A 711 40.93 27.79 -19.24
N GLY A 712 41.07 26.67 -18.53
CA GLY A 712 41.81 26.57 -17.26
C GLY A 712 40.98 26.88 -16.01
N ASP A 713 39.69 27.12 -16.16
CA ASP A 713 38.75 27.37 -15.05
C ASP A 713 38.41 26.07 -14.31
N ASP A 714 37.89 26.20 -13.08
CA ASP A 714 37.33 25.06 -12.34
C ASP A 714 36.11 24.48 -13.07
N GLY A 715 36.10 23.16 -13.27
CA GLY A 715 35.00 22.46 -13.89
C GLY A 715 33.88 22.11 -12.91
N ILE A 716 32.64 22.15 -13.36
CA ILE A 716 31.47 21.66 -12.60
C ILE A 716 31.19 20.22 -13.02
N TRP A 717 31.16 19.28 -12.08
CA TRP A 717 30.91 17.87 -12.37
C TRP A 717 29.45 17.63 -12.79
N GLY A 718 29.26 17.06 -13.98
CA GLY A 718 27.94 16.76 -14.56
C GLY A 718 27.50 15.31 -14.38
N TYR A 719 27.88 14.47 -15.32
CA TYR A 719 27.60 13.03 -15.38
C TYR A 719 28.56 12.24 -14.48
N ILE A 720 28.13 11.07 -13.98
CA ILE A 720 29.00 10.14 -13.25
C ILE A 720 28.64 8.69 -13.61
N ALA A 721 29.66 7.86 -13.81
CA ALA A 721 29.53 6.42 -13.93
C ALA A 721 30.83 5.70 -13.55
N HIS A 722 30.73 4.43 -13.18
CA HIS A 722 31.87 3.58 -12.89
C HIS A 722 31.76 2.27 -13.69
N GLU A 723 32.84 1.89 -14.38
CA GLU A 723 32.97 0.60 -15.08
C GLU A 723 34.45 0.18 -15.09
N ASP A 724 34.75 -1.08 -14.78
CA ASP A 724 36.08 -1.69 -14.80
C ASP A 724 37.25 -0.84 -14.24
N GLY A 725 37.05 -0.24 -13.06
CA GLY A 725 38.09 0.53 -12.36
C GLY A 725 38.32 1.95 -12.91
N LEU A 726 37.51 2.39 -13.87
CA LEU A 726 37.48 3.77 -14.33
C LEU A 726 36.25 4.49 -13.80
N LEU A 727 36.46 5.74 -13.37
CA LEU A 727 35.41 6.67 -12.98
C LEU A 727 35.22 7.68 -14.12
N PHE A 728 34.07 7.60 -14.78
CA PHE A 728 33.70 8.49 -15.87
C PHE A 728 32.98 9.70 -15.34
N GLY A 729 33.29 10.86 -15.91
CA GLY A 729 32.66 12.12 -15.57
C GLY A 729 32.52 13.05 -16.77
N SER A 730 31.76 14.12 -16.57
CA SER A 730 31.67 15.20 -17.55
C SER A 730 31.73 16.58 -16.88
N LEU A 731 32.07 17.61 -17.64
CA LEU A 731 32.05 19.00 -17.19
C LEU A 731 30.78 19.68 -17.68
N SER A 732 29.85 19.94 -16.77
CA SER A 732 28.59 20.61 -17.05
C SER A 732 28.80 22.03 -17.56
N ASP A 733 27.94 22.44 -18.49
CA ASP A 733 27.94 23.78 -19.06
C ASP A 733 26.99 24.69 -18.27
N PRO A 734 27.47 25.60 -17.40
CA PRO A 734 26.61 26.45 -16.59
C PRO A 734 25.79 27.45 -17.41
N ASP A 735 26.20 27.71 -18.66
CA ASP A 735 25.46 28.56 -19.59
C ASP A 735 24.24 27.83 -20.18
N HIS A 736 24.19 26.49 -20.09
CA HIS A 736 23.10 25.68 -20.60
C HIS A 736 22.00 25.43 -19.55
N VAL A 737 21.31 26.50 -19.16
CA VAL A 737 20.15 26.41 -18.26
C VAL A 737 18.87 26.21 -19.05
N VAL A 738 18.37 24.97 -19.08
CA VAL A 738 17.11 24.64 -19.74
C VAL A 738 15.89 25.16 -18.95
N THR A 739 14.82 25.45 -19.68
CA THR A 739 13.54 25.85 -19.11
C THR A 739 12.56 24.68 -19.18
N TYR A 740 12.13 24.20 -18.02
CA TYR A 740 11.12 23.15 -17.93
C TYR A 740 9.75 23.74 -17.59
N ARG A 741 8.72 23.34 -18.35
CA ARG A 741 7.30 23.77 -18.31
C ARG A 741 6.92 24.71 -17.16
N TYR A 742 6.57 25.95 -17.53
CA TYR A 742 5.87 27.01 -16.78
C TYR A 742 5.24 26.61 -15.42
N GLN A 743 6.04 26.46 -14.36
CA GLN A 743 5.55 26.59 -12.99
C GLN A 743 6.39 27.63 -12.24
N PRO A 744 5.74 28.65 -11.63
CA PRO A 744 6.42 29.58 -10.75
C PRO A 744 7.09 28.84 -9.58
N GLY A 745 8.41 29.01 -9.41
CA GLY A 745 9.15 28.55 -8.22
C GLY A 745 10.17 27.41 -8.41
N GLY A 746 10.26 26.77 -9.58
CA GLY A 746 11.29 25.76 -9.85
C GLY A 746 12.66 26.37 -10.19
N ASN A 747 13.72 25.99 -9.45
CA ASN A 747 15.09 26.45 -9.73
C ASN A 747 15.83 25.48 -10.66
N MET A 748 15.83 25.80 -11.97
CA MET A 748 16.54 25.02 -12.99
C MET A 748 18.02 25.38 -13.13
N LYS A 749 18.49 26.47 -12.50
CA LYS A 749 19.89 26.92 -12.61
C LYS A 749 20.88 25.90 -12.05
N ASP A 750 20.43 25.12 -11.08
CA ASP A 750 21.24 24.10 -10.40
C ASP A 750 20.93 22.68 -10.89
N GLN A 751 20.21 22.55 -12.01
CA GLN A 751 19.89 21.27 -12.66
C GLN A 751 20.49 21.21 -14.06
N LEU A 752 21.83 21.18 -14.13
CA LEU A 752 22.57 21.17 -15.38
C LEU A 752 22.41 19.82 -16.11
N THR A 753 21.90 19.87 -17.34
CA THR A 753 21.52 18.66 -18.11
C THR A 753 22.51 18.29 -19.22
N GLU A 754 23.48 19.17 -19.49
CA GLU A 754 24.43 19.01 -20.60
C GLU A 754 25.86 19.41 -20.20
N SER A 755 26.82 18.88 -20.96
CA SER A 755 28.26 19.04 -20.72
C SER A 755 29.03 19.30 -22.02
N LYS A 756 30.20 19.95 -21.92
CA LYS A 756 31.12 20.19 -23.07
C LYS A 756 32.31 19.25 -23.12
N THR A 757 32.65 18.64 -21.99
CA THR A 757 33.80 17.76 -21.87
C THR A 757 33.38 16.46 -21.20
N PHE A 758 33.87 15.34 -21.70
CA PHE A 758 33.77 14.02 -21.09
C PHE A 758 35.17 13.52 -20.72
N PHE A 759 35.32 12.78 -19.63
CA PHE A 759 36.62 12.33 -19.16
C PHE A 759 36.52 11.00 -18.39
N ALA A 760 37.66 10.32 -18.26
CA ALA A 760 37.82 9.18 -17.38
C ALA A 760 38.97 9.40 -16.41
N LEU A 761 38.71 9.11 -15.14
CA LEU A 761 39.70 9.04 -14.08
C LEU A 761 39.97 7.58 -13.71
N ASP A 762 41.16 7.30 -13.21
CA ASP A 762 41.41 6.08 -12.44
C ASP A 762 40.55 6.13 -11.16
N ALA A 763 39.66 5.16 -10.96
CA ALA A 763 38.69 5.20 -9.85
C ALA A 763 39.36 5.08 -8.47
N MET A 764 40.59 4.55 -8.42
CA MET A 764 41.33 4.38 -7.18
C MET A 764 42.06 5.65 -6.76
N THR A 765 42.72 6.31 -7.71
CA THR A 765 43.66 7.41 -7.47
C THR A 765 43.11 8.78 -7.83
N GLY A 766 42.06 8.84 -8.67
CA GLY A 766 41.54 10.08 -9.23
C GLY A 766 42.40 10.68 -10.34
N GLU A 767 43.43 9.97 -10.82
CA GLU A 767 44.29 10.43 -11.91
C GLU A 767 43.51 10.51 -13.23
N LEU A 768 43.59 11.64 -13.93
CA LEU A 768 43.00 11.81 -15.25
C LEU A 768 43.69 10.89 -16.26
N LYS A 769 42.95 9.92 -16.80
CA LYS A 769 43.46 8.98 -17.81
C LYS A 769 43.38 9.57 -19.21
N TRP A 770 42.22 10.13 -19.54
CA TRP A 770 41.97 10.73 -20.84
C TRP A 770 40.77 11.68 -20.78
N ARG A 771 40.66 12.52 -21.81
CA ARG A 771 39.63 13.55 -21.96
C ARG A 771 39.15 13.60 -23.41
N TYR A 772 37.87 13.86 -23.59
CA TYR A 772 37.22 14.14 -24.87
C TYR A 772 36.46 15.47 -24.77
N ASP A 773 36.78 16.42 -25.64
CA ASP A 773 36.09 17.70 -25.73
C ASP A 773 35.10 17.67 -26.90
N ALA A 774 33.82 17.85 -26.58
CA ALA A 774 32.76 17.88 -27.58
C ALA A 774 32.86 19.16 -28.43
N LYS A 775 32.51 19.03 -29.70
CA LYS A 775 32.40 20.16 -30.61
C LYS A 775 31.22 21.05 -30.24
N HIS A 776 30.13 20.44 -29.78
CA HIS A 776 28.91 21.14 -29.40
C HIS A 776 28.55 20.89 -27.93
N SER A 777 27.72 19.89 -27.66
CA SER A 777 27.15 19.63 -26.34
C SER A 777 26.76 18.17 -26.18
N LEU A 778 26.94 17.65 -24.96
CA LEU A 778 26.65 16.28 -24.56
C LEU A 778 25.48 16.26 -23.58
N ARG A 779 24.33 15.73 -24.00
CA ARG A 779 23.22 15.40 -23.11
C ARG A 779 23.61 14.26 -22.18
N HIS A 780 23.45 14.41 -20.87
CA HIS A 780 23.85 13.37 -19.91
C HIS A 780 23.12 12.03 -20.15
N ASN A 781 21.83 12.07 -20.54
CA ASN A 781 21.06 10.87 -20.87
C ASN A 781 21.44 10.21 -22.21
N GLY A 782 22.18 10.91 -23.06
CA GLY A 782 22.71 10.39 -24.32
C GLY A 782 24.04 9.66 -24.17
N ILE A 783 24.62 9.67 -22.96
CA ILE A 783 25.86 8.96 -22.63
C ILE A 783 25.52 7.53 -22.21
N ALA A 784 26.16 6.53 -22.82
CA ALA A 784 26.05 5.13 -22.42
C ALA A 784 27.42 4.44 -22.48
N ILE A 785 27.72 3.58 -21.51
CA ILE A 785 29.02 2.92 -21.39
C ILE A 785 28.79 1.43 -21.14
N ALA A 786 29.30 0.58 -22.02
CA ALA A 786 29.28 -0.87 -21.85
C ALA A 786 30.19 -1.54 -22.89
N ALA A 787 30.57 -2.80 -22.65
CA ALA A 787 31.34 -3.62 -23.59
C ALA A 787 32.65 -2.95 -24.07
N GLY A 788 33.32 -2.21 -23.18
CA GLY A 788 34.56 -1.48 -23.45
C GLY A 788 34.40 -0.22 -24.30
N ILE A 789 33.17 0.24 -24.55
CA ILE A 789 32.88 1.37 -25.43
C ILE A 789 32.07 2.43 -24.68
N VAL A 790 32.44 3.70 -24.88
CA VAL A 790 31.64 4.87 -24.50
C VAL A 790 30.93 5.39 -25.74
N ILE A 791 29.62 5.56 -25.66
CA ILE A 791 28.81 6.22 -26.69
C ILE A 791 28.42 7.61 -26.21
N LEU A 792 28.68 8.60 -27.07
CA LEU A 792 28.29 10.00 -26.89
C LEU A 792 27.41 10.45 -28.07
N ILE A 793 26.46 11.36 -27.79
CA ILE A 793 25.76 12.14 -28.82
C ILE A 793 26.22 13.59 -28.71
N ASP A 794 27.10 14.01 -29.61
CA ASP A 794 27.59 15.39 -29.73
C ASP A 794 26.67 16.17 -30.67
N ARG A 795 25.86 17.09 -30.12
CA ARG A 795 24.82 17.79 -30.88
C ARG A 795 24.81 19.29 -30.59
N PRO A 796 24.43 20.13 -31.57
CA PRO A 796 24.20 21.56 -31.33
C PRO A 796 23.24 21.81 -30.16
N VAL A 797 23.49 22.86 -29.38
CA VAL A 797 22.58 23.28 -28.29
C VAL A 797 21.21 23.64 -28.87
N ALA A 798 20.15 23.10 -28.27
CA ALA A 798 18.79 23.43 -28.67
C ALA A 798 18.34 24.75 -28.05
N THR A 799 18.45 25.85 -28.80
CA THR A 799 18.09 27.19 -28.29
C THR A 799 16.63 27.30 -27.84
N VAL A 800 15.74 26.49 -28.41
CA VAL A 800 14.32 26.40 -27.99
C VAL A 800 14.16 25.94 -26.54
N ASP A 801 15.09 25.12 -26.01
CA ASP A 801 15.04 24.63 -24.64
C ASP A 801 15.44 25.71 -23.61
N LEU A 802 16.14 26.77 -24.04
CA LEU A 802 16.58 27.87 -23.19
C LEU A 802 15.53 28.99 -23.01
N ARG A 803 14.49 29.02 -23.85
CA ARG A 803 13.53 30.14 -23.92
C ARG A 803 12.47 30.07 -22.82
N ARG A 804 12.39 31.12 -21.98
CA ARG A 804 11.36 31.27 -20.93
C ARG A 804 9.97 31.70 -21.43
N THR A 805 9.86 32.39 -22.56
CA THR A 805 8.61 32.97 -23.09
C THR A 805 8.58 32.93 -24.63
N GLY A 806 7.42 32.63 -25.23
CA GLY A 806 7.18 32.68 -26.68
C GLY A 806 6.50 31.42 -27.24
N PRO A 807 6.02 31.43 -28.49
CA PRO A 807 5.51 30.24 -29.16
C PRO A 807 6.60 29.15 -29.20
N GLN A 808 6.28 27.94 -28.75
CA GLN A 808 7.10 26.75 -29.00
C GLN A 808 6.74 26.19 -30.37
N ASP A 809 6.89 27.01 -31.41
CA ASP A 809 6.75 26.53 -32.78
C ASP A 809 7.75 25.37 -32.99
N GLN A 810 7.40 24.41 -33.84
CA GLN A 810 8.25 23.25 -34.15
C GLN A 810 9.50 23.66 -34.94
N GLU A 811 10.37 24.48 -34.34
CA GLU A 811 11.71 24.72 -34.85
C GLU A 811 12.43 23.37 -34.89
N LYS A 812 12.71 22.89 -36.11
CA LYS A 812 13.44 21.64 -36.32
C LYS A 812 14.86 21.84 -35.79
N HIS A 813 15.20 21.12 -34.72
CA HIS A 813 16.55 21.12 -34.16
C HIS A 813 17.50 20.31 -35.05
N GLU A 814 18.73 20.78 -35.21
CA GLU A 814 19.76 20.11 -36.00
C GLU A 814 20.21 18.79 -35.36
N THR A 815 20.39 17.75 -36.17
CA THR A 815 20.89 16.46 -35.70
C THR A 815 22.37 16.54 -35.28
N GLY A 816 22.78 15.67 -34.37
CA GLY A 816 24.15 15.58 -33.87
C GLY A 816 24.99 14.53 -34.59
N LYS A 817 25.99 14.04 -33.86
CA LYS A 817 26.89 12.96 -34.25
C LYS A 817 27.00 11.95 -33.12
N LEU A 818 26.92 10.66 -33.45
CA LEU A 818 27.33 9.56 -32.57
C LEU A 818 28.85 9.44 -32.60
N VAL A 819 29.45 9.38 -31.42
CA VAL A 819 30.89 9.17 -31.24
C VAL A 819 31.08 7.98 -30.33
N ALA A 820 31.80 6.97 -30.81
CA ALA A 820 32.21 5.82 -30.02
C ALA A 820 33.68 5.96 -29.63
N LEU A 821 33.95 5.90 -28.34
CA LEU A 821 35.31 5.92 -27.79
C LEU A 821 35.64 4.56 -27.18
N ASP A 822 36.90 4.15 -27.31
CA ASP A 822 37.49 3.14 -26.46
C ASP A 822 37.47 3.66 -25.02
N PHE A 823 36.80 2.94 -24.12
CA PHE A 823 36.62 3.43 -22.75
C PHE A 823 37.92 3.50 -21.94
N ALA A 824 38.96 2.73 -22.29
CA ALA A 824 40.20 2.65 -21.54
C ALA A 824 41.16 3.79 -21.88
N ILE A 825 41.20 4.18 -23.16
CA ILE A 825 42.16 5.17 -23.67
C ILE A 825 41.53 6.42 -24.30
N GLY A 826 40.20 6.48 -24.43
CA GLY A 826 39.47 7.64 -24.95
C GLY A 826 39.64 7.87 -26.45
N LYS A 827 40.16 6.88 -27.19
CA LYS A 827 40.37 6.99 -28.64
C LYS A 827 39.05 6.79 -29.38
N VAL A 828 38.75 7.66 -30.34
CA VAL A 828 37.63 7.48 -31.27
C VAL A 828 37.80 6.18 -32.05
N LEU A 829 36.81 5.30 -31.95
CA LEU A 829 36.72 4.03 -32.66
C LEU A 829 35.98 4.22 -34.00
N TRP A 830 34.83 4.89 -33.94
CA TRP A 830 34.01 5.24 -35.10
C TRP A 830 33.12 6.44 -34.79
N GLU A 831 32.62 7.08 -35.84
CA GLU A 831 31.67 8.19 -35.77
C GLU A 831 30.56 7.98 -36.80
N ASN A 832 29.36 8.46 -36.50
CA ASN A 832 28.23 8.47 -37.45
C ASN A 832 27.43 9.77 -37.26
N ASP A 833 27.22 10.55 -38.32
CA ASP A 833 26.43 11.79 -38.33
C ASP A 833 25.15 11.70 -39.21
N GLU A 834 24.78 10.49 -39.63
CA GLU A 834 23.58 10.23 -40.41
C GLU A 834 22.31 10.26 -39.53
N ASP A 835 21.68 11.44 -39.45
CA ASP A 835 20.36 11.66 -38.82
C ASP A 835 20.31 11.29 -37.32
N ILE A 836 21.35 11.68 -36.57
CA ILE A 836 21.45 11.43 -35.13
C ILE A 836 20.58 12.42 -34.35
N TYR A 837 19.33 12.04 -34.13
CA TYR A 837 18.33 12.89 -33.50
C TYR A 837 18.22 12.74 -31.98
N GLY A 838 18.65 11.61 -31.41
CA GLY A 838 18.27 11.18 -30.06
C GLY A 838 18.84 12.02 -28.92
N THR A 839 18.22 11.88 -27.75
CA THR A 839 18.69 12.43 -26.46
C THR A 839 18.82 11.35 -25.38
N VAL A 840 18.50 10.11 -25.73
CA VAL A 840 18.57 8.92 -24.87
C VAL A 840 19.28 7.81 -25.62
N SER A 841 20.32 7.24 -24.98
CA SER A 841 21.09 6.10 -25.48
C SER A 841 21.06 4.94 -24.50
N ALA A 842 21.00 3.71 -25.02
CA ALA A 842 21.20 2.50 -24.23
C ALA A 842 21.97 1.43 -25.02
N ILE A 843 22.86 0.70 -24.36
CA ILE A 843 23.72 -0.33 -24.98
C ILE A 843 23.31 -1.71 -24.49
N SER A 844 23.18 -2.66 -25.42
CA SER A 844 23.16 -4.09 -25.10
C SER A 844 24.53 -4.68 -25.31
N ALA A 845 25.28 -4.88 -24.22
CA ALA A 845 26.61 -5.48 -24.29
C ALA A 845 26.57 -6.88 -24.92
N LYS A 846 25.58 -7.70 -24.54
CA LYS A 846 25.39 -9.07 -25.02
C LYS A 846 25.16 -9.16 -26.53
N HIS A 847 24.36 -8.24 -27.08
CA HIS A 847 24.01 -8.24 -28.51
C HIS A 847 24.83 -7.26 -29.33
N ARG A 848 25.77 -6.53 -28.70
CA ARG A 848 26.61 -5.49 -29.33
C ARG A 848 25.79 -4.49 -30.15
N THR A 849 24.71 -3.96 -29.56
CA THR A 849 23.85 -2.95 -30.18
C THR A 849 23.73 -1.70 -29.34
N LEU A 850 23.50 -0.57 -30.01
CA LEU A 850 23.19 0.73 -29.44
C LEU A 850 21.77 1.13 -29.84
N MET A 851 20.89 1.36 -28.87
CA MET A 851 19.57 1.93 -29.08
C MET A 851 19.59 3.44 -28.82
N MET A 852 19.09 4.20 -29.80
CA MET A 852 18.90 5.64 -29.70
C MET A 852 17.40 5.98 -29.73
N SER A 853 16.99 6.92 -28.88
CA SER A 853 15.60 7.38 -28.78
C SER A 853 15.51 8.82 -28.21
N TYR A 854 14.29 9.34 -28.11
CA TYR A 854 13.99 10.55 -27.35
C TYR A 854 13.36 10.22 -25.99
N GLN A 855 13.29 11.22 -25.11
CA GLN A 855 12.50 11.15 -23.89
C GLN A 855 10.99 11.15 -24.21
N PRO A 856 10.24 10.08 -23.88
CA PRO A 856 8.82 9.94 -24.25
C PRO A 856 7.84 10.41 -23.18
N THR A 857 8.34 10.87 -22.04
CA THR A 857 7.49 11.21 -20.90
C THR A 857 6.98 12.65 -21.04
N ARG A 858 5.94 13.00 -20.26
CA ARG A 858 5.51 14.41 -20.09
C ARG A 858 6.62 15.34 -19.57
N PHE A 859 7.77 14.79 -19.20
CA PHE A 859 8.96 15.47 -18.69
C PHE A 859 10.05 15.66 -19.75
N ARG A 860 9.68 15.64 -21.03
CA ARG A 860 10.58 15.96 -22.14
C ARG A 860 10.78 17.47 -22.32
N LEU A 861 11.91 17.84 -22.93
CA LEU A 861 12.19 19.19 -23.41
C LEU A 861 11.52 19.46 -24.76
N ALA A 862 11.51 20.72 -25.22
CA ALA A 862 10.82 21.10 -26.45
C ALA A 862 11.53 20.50 -27.68
N SER A 863 12.86 20.39 -27.64
CA SER A 863 13.66 19.72 -28.66
C SER A 863 13.45 18.21 -28.78
N GLU A 864 12.81 17.58 -27.80
CA GLU A 864 12.65 16.13 -27.72
C GLU A 864 11.33 15.67 -28.34
N ILE A 865 11.30 15.66 -29.68
CA ILE A 865 10.12 15.25 -30.43
C ILE A 865 10.14 13.73 -30.60
N GLY A 866 9.65 13.01 -29.57
CA GLY A 866 9.52 11.55 -29.58
C GLY A 866 8.70 10.99 -30.75
N GLY A 867 8.68 9.66 -30.90
CA GLY A 867 7.97 9.02 -32.02
C GLY A 867 8.81 8.08 -32.88
N ARG A 868 10.07 7.83 -32.50
CA ARG A 868 11.05 7.04 -33.27
C ARG A 868 12.05 6.36 -32.36
N ILE A 869 12.50 5.17 -32.75
CA ILE A 869 13.61 4.42 -32.16
C ILE A 869 14.51 3.97 -33.31
N SER A 870 15.82 4.10 -33.13
CA SER A 870 16.83 3.62 -34.08
C SER A 870 17.84 2.75 -33.35
N VAL A 871 18.26 1.66 -33.97
CA VAL A 871 19.26 0.75 -33.40
C VAL A 871 20.44 0.63 -34.35
N PHE A 872 21.63 0.74 -33.78
CA PHE A 872 22.91 0.72 -34.48
C PHE A 872 23.74 -0.47 -34.00
N SER A 873 24.62 -0.95 -34.87
CA SER A 873 25.70 -1.86 -34.49
C SER A 873 26.69 -1.11 -33.60
N LEU A 874 27.01 -1.68 -32.44
CA LEU A 874 27.99 -1.09 -31.53
C LEU A 874 29.43 -1.19 -32.08
N SER A 875 29.67 -2.10 -33.02
CA SER A 875 31.03 -2.41 -33.49
C SER A 875 31.57 -1.39 -34.50
N ASP A 876 30.69 -0.84 -35.34
CA ASP A 876 31.03 0.04 -36.46
C ASP A 876 30.10 1.27 -36.58
N GLY A 877 29.03 1.35 -35.78
CA GLY A 877 28.10 2.47 -35.79
C GLY A 877 27.08 2.44 -36.94
N GLU A 878 27.02 1.36 -37.72
CA GLU A 878 26.06 1.24 -38.82
C GLU A 878 24.61 1.11 -38.30
N LEU A 879 23.67 1.80 -38.96
CA LEU A 879 22.25 1.69 -38.65
C LEU A 879 21.75 0.28 -39.01
N LEU A 880 21.27 -0.46 -38.02
CA LEU A 880 20.67 -1.78 -38.24
C LEU A 880 19.21 -1.65 -38.68
N TRP A 881 18.43 -0.86 -37.93
CA TRP A 881 17.04 -0.60 -38.27
C TRP A 881 16.52 0.65 -37.59
N GLU A 882 15.39 1.10 -38.11
CA GLU A 882 14.65 2.25 -37.64
C GLU A 882 13.15 1.97 -37.61
N LYS A 883 12.47 2.49 -36.59
CA LYS A 883 11.03 2.40 -36.49
C LYS A 883 10.40 3.68 -35.95
N LYS A 884 9.33 4.14 -36.61
CA LYS A 884 8.40 5.10 -36.02
C LYS A 884 7.57 4.39 -34.96
N SER A 885 7.56 4.90 -33.73
CA SER A 885 6.90 4.26 -32.59
C SER A 885 6.36 5.32 -31.63
N LYS A 886 5.10 5.17 -31.21
CA LYS A 886 4.48 6.03 -30.19
C LYS A 886 4.64 5.37 -28.83
N TYR A 887 5.75 5.64 -28.16
CA TYR A 887 6.01 5.18 -26.81
C TYR A 887 5.84 6.32 -25.80
N GLU A 888 5.33 6.01 -24.61
CA GLU A 888 5.02 6.98 -23.54
C GLU A 888 5.99 6.88 -22.34
N SER A 889 6.76 5.79 -22.26
CA SER A 889 7.78 5.55 -21.22
C SER A 889 9.14 5.30 -21.87
N ARG A 890 10.23 5.69 -21.17
CA ARG A 890 11.61 5.48 -21.63
C ARG A 890 11.77 4.02 -22.06
N PRO A 891 12.31 3.73 -23.27
CA PRO A 891 12.52 2.35 -23.69
C PRO A 891 13.54 1.64 -22.82
N MET A 892 13.26 0.37 -22.52
CA MET A 892 14.14 -0.51 -21.76
C MET A 892 14.68 -1.61 -22.67
N ILE A 893 15.88 -2.09 -22.40
CA ILE A 893 16.44 -3.28 -23.04
C ILE A 893 16.41 -4.43 -22.03
N ASN A 894 15.59 -5.44 -22.31
CA ASN A 894 15.62 -6.71 -21.58
C ASN A 894 16.05 -7.81 -22.54
N ASP A 895 17.33 -8.19 -22.45
CA ASP A 895 18.00 -9.12 -23.36
C ASP A 895 17.87 -8.71 -24.83
N ARG A 896 17.04 -9.40 -25.61
CA ARG A 896 16.84 -9.18 -27.04
C ARG A 896 15.55 -8.42 -27.34
N THR A 897 14.88 -7.86 -26.34
CA THR A 897 13.61 -7.16 -26.53
C THR A 897 13.67 -5.75 -25.96
N ILE A 898 13.23 -4.80 -26.77
CA ILE A 898 12.96 -3.43 -26.35
C ILE A 898 11.53 -3.39 -25.83
N TYR A 899 11.33 -2.94 -24.59
CA TYR A 899 10.01 -2.77 -23.99
C TYR A 899 9.69 -1.29 -23.77
N THR A 900 8.46 -0.89 -24.12
CA THR A 900 7.92 0.45 -23.87
C THR A 900 6.44 0.40 -23.52
N GLN A 901 5.92 1.42 -22.82
CA GLN A 901 4.49 1.70 -22.84
C GLN A 901 4.10 2.21 -24.23
N GLY A 902 3.57 1.31 -25.07
CA GLY A 902 3.25 1.57 -26.47
C GLY A 902 3.68 0.44 -27.42
N GLY A 903 4.52 -0.51 -26.96
CA GLY A 903 4.86 -1.70 -27.72
C GLY A 903 6.17 -2.35 -27.28
N ALA A 904 6.47 -3.49 -27.91
CA ALA A 904 7.76 -4.17 -27.76
C ALA A 904 8.30 -4.60 -29.12
N TRP A 905 9.63 -4.62 -29.26
CA TRP A 905 10.32 -4.92 -30.51
C TRP A 905 11.54 -5.81 -30.28
N ASP A 906 11.86 -6.65 -31.26
CA ASP A 906 13.16 -7.33 -31.30
C ASP A 906 14.28 -6.30 -31.43
N LEU A 907 15.27 -6.40 -30.54
CA LEU A 907 16.38 -5.46 -30.50
C LEU A 907 17.23 -5.48 -31.79
N ILE A 908 17.35 -6.63 -32.45
CA ILE A 908 18.24 -6.77 -33.61
C ILE A 908 17.48 -6.60 -34.93
N THR A 909 16.23 -7.10 -35.02
CA THR A 909 15.47 -7.08 -36.29
C THR A 909 14.44 -5.94 -36.37
N GLY A 910 14.03 -5.34 -35.25
CA GLY A 910 12.95 -4.34 -35.21
C GLY A 910 11.54 -4.91 -35.38
N GLU A 911 11.41 -6.24 -35.44
CA GLU A 911 10.12 -6.94 -35.54
C GLU A 911 9.27 -6.73 -34.29
N ASP A 912 7.95 -6.58 -34.46
CA ASP A 912 7.02 -6.42 -33.34
C ASP A 912 6.97 -7.67 -32.45
N ARG A 913 6.95 -7.45 -31.13
CA ARG A 913 6.80 -8.48 -30.11
C ARG A 913 5.47 -8.28 -29.38
N PRO A 914 4.72 -9.37 -29.05
CA PRO A 914 3.48 -9.24 -28.29
C PRO A 914 3.73 -8.65 -26.90
N PHE A 915 3.20 -7.46 -26.67
CA PHE A 915 3.26 -6.78 -25.37
C PHE A 915 2.06 -5.87 -25.21
N ASN A 916 1.07 -6.32 -24.43
CA ASN A 916 -0.05 -5.48 -24.04
C ASN A 916 0.20 -4.96 -22.62
N PHE A 917 0.42 -3.66 -22.50
CA PHE A 917 0.75 -3.02 -21.23
C PHE A 917 -0.26 -1.93 -20.93
N GLU A 918 -0.86 -2.00 -19.74
CA GLU A 918 -1.82 -1.02 -19.25
C GLU A 918 -1.46 -0.61 -17.83
N ARG A 919 -1.56 0.68 -17.50
CA ARG A 919 -1.47 1.17 -16.13
C ARG A 919 -2.60 2.16 -15.87
N SER A 920 -3.14 2.18 -14.66
CA SER A 920 -4.26 3.08 -14.36
C SER A 920 -3.84 4.55 -14.27
N TYR A 921 -2.75 4.85 -13.55
CA TYR A 921 -2.33 6.23 -13.31
C TYR A 921 -0.86 6.29 -12.90
N GLY A 922 -0.13 7.31 -13.34
CA GLY A 922 1.21 7.59 -12.83
C GLY A 922 2.19 7.97 -13.91
N CYS A 923 3.30 8.54 -13.48
CA CYS A 923 4.35 9.06 -14.36
C CYS A 923 5.72 8.42 -14.12
N GLY A 924 5.78 7.38 -13.28
CA GLY A 924 7.02 6.63 -13.01
C GLY A 924 7.49 5.86 -14.25
N VAL A 925 8.79 5.81 -14.43
CA VAL A 925 9.44 5.09 -15.54
C VAL A 925 9.46 3.60 -15.22
N LEU A 926 9.49 2.77 -16.27
CA LEU A 926 9.61 1.33 -16.11
C LEU A 926 11.02 0.97 -15.62
N ALA A 927 11.10 0.03 -14.68
CA ALA A 927 12.32 -0.63 -14.26
C ALA A 927 12.11 -2.14 -14.36
N SER A 928 13.12 -2.91 -14.74
CA SER A 928 12.91 -4.33 -15.03
C SER A 928 14.00 -5.25 -14.50
N SER A 929 13.63 -6.50 -14.29
CA SER A 929 14.52 -7.65 -14.19
C SER A 929 14.37 -8.50 -15.44
N ARG A 930 14.94 -9.71 -15.47
CA ARG A 930 14.72 -10.65 -16.57
C ARG A 930 13.24 -10.93 -16.79
N ASP A 931 12.50 -11.10 -15.69
CA ASP A 931 11.15 -11.67 -15.70
C ASP A 931 10.07 -10.75 -15.14
N MET A 932 10.42 -9.56 -14.67
CA MET A 932 9.46 -8.61 -14.12
C MET A 932 9.71 -7.19 -14.61
N VAL A 933 8.64 -6.45 -14.84
CA VAL A 933 8.66 -4.99 -15.00
C VAL A 933 7.90 -4.38 -13.84
N VAL A 934 8.52 -3.44 -13.11
CA VAL A 934 7.91 -2.67 -12.03
C VAL A 934 7.74 -1.20 -12.43
N PHE A 935 6.66 -0.60 -11.96
CA PHE A 935 6.28 0.76 -12.34
C PHE A 935 5.23 1.33 -11.37
N ARG A 936 4.81 2.56 -11.62
CA ARG A 936 3.71 3.18 -10.88
C ARG A 936 2.39 3.02 -11.64
N SER A 937 1.39 2.44 -10.99
CA SER A 937 0.01 2.28 -11.45
C SER A 937 -0.97 2.60 -10.32
N ALA A 938 -1.18 3.89 -10.05
CA ALA A 938 -1.80 4.47 -8.85
C ALA A 938 -1.06 4.15 -7.54
N THR A 939 -0.76 2.87 -7.29
CA THR A 939 0.13 2.32 -6.27
C THR A 939 1.40 1.74 -6.95
N LEU A 940 2.07 0.76 -6.33
CA LEU A 940 3.13 -0.02 -6.99
C LEU A 940 2.49 -1.02 -7.96
N GLY A 941 2.75 -0.88 -9.25
CA GLY A 941 2.34 -1.82 -10.28
C GLY A 941 3.51 -2.71 -10.71
N TYR A 942 3.22 -3.95 -11.08
CA TYR A 942 4.19 -4.85 -11.69
C TYR A 942 3.56 -5.71 -12.78
N PHE A 943 4.40 -6.21 -13.68
CA PHE A 943 4.04 -7.07 -14.81
C PHE A 943 5.00 -8.25 -14.85
N ASP A 944 4.47 -9.46 -14.80
CA ASP A 944 5.25 -10.71 -14.83
C ASP A 944 5.42 -11.18 -16.28
N LEU A 945 6.64 -11.09 -16.79
CA LEU A 945 6.96 -11.46 -18.18
C LEU A 945 6.94 -12.97 -18.43
N LYS A 946 7.04 -13.80 -17.38
CA LYS A 946 7.06 -15.28 -17.51
C LYS A 946 5.65 -15.87 -17.58
N GLN A 947 4.74 -15.47 -16.71
CA GLN A 947 3.52 -16.24 -16.44
C GLN A 947 2.21 -15.49 -16.65
N ASN A 948 2.17 -14.18 -16.43
CA ASN A 948 0.93 -13.40 -16.41
C ASN A 948 1.12 -12.04 -17.07
N LYS A 949 0.62 -11.92 -18.31
CA LYS A 949 0.79 -10.73 -19.16
C LYS A 949 -0.21 -9.61 -18.82
N LYS A 950 -0.50 -9.38 -17.54
CA LYS A 950 -1.39 -8.30 -17.06
C LYS A 950 -0.73 -7.55 -15.90
N THR A 951 -1.10 -6.29 -15.76
CA THR A 951 -0.67 -5.45 -14.64
C THR A 951 -1.30 -5.93 -13.33
N GLU A 952 -0.46 -6.08 -12.31
CA GLU A 952 -0.83 -6.38 -10.93
C GLU A 952 -0.41 -5.22 -10.02
N ASP A 953 -1.10 -5.05 -8.89
CA ASP A 953 -0.83 -3.98 -7.93
C ASP A 953 -0.40 -4.52 -6.57
N PHE A 954 0.64 -3.91 -5.99
CA PHE A 954 0.94 -3.96 -4.58
C PHE A 954 0.39 -2.70 -3.89
N GLY A 955 -0.81 -2.82 -3.30
CA GLY A 955 -1.61 -1.74 -2.77
C GLY A 955 -1.10 -1.12 -1.47
N GLY A 956 -1.65 0.05 -1.12
CA GLY A 956 -1.37 0.76 0.14
C GLY A 956 -0.11 1.62 0.15
N ILE A 957 0.75 1.52 -0.87
CA ILE A 957 2.00 2.28 -1.00
C ILE A 957 2.02 3.24 -2.19
N ARG A 958 2.88 4.25 -2.12
CA ARG A 958 3.01 5.28 -3.17
C ARG A 958 4.44 5.36 -3.70
N PRO A 959 4.71 4.84 -4.91
CA PRO A 959 5.97 5.09 -5.61
C PRO A 959 6.16 6.55 -6.04
N GLY A 960 7.42 6.94 -6.25
CA GLY A 960 7.85 8.23 -6.81
C GLY A 960 7.40 8.50 -8.25
N CYS A 961 7.80 9.64 -8.82
CA CYS A 961 7.43 10.04 -10.19
C CYS A 961 8.51 9.75 -11.25
N TRP A 962 9.57 9.04 -10.90
CA TRP A 962 10.62 8.55 -11.81
C TRP A 962 10.95 7.09 -11.45
N ILE A 963 12.23 6.69 -11.44
CA ILE A 963 12.67 5.37 -10.94
C ILE A 963 12.86 5.48 -9.42
N ASN A 964 11.92 4.92 -8.67
CA ASN A 964 11.99 4.80 -7.21
C ASN A 964 11.84 3.34 -6.76
N VAL A 965 11.40 2.45 -7.65
CA VAL A 965 11.24 1.02 -7.36
C VAL A 965 12.11 0.25 -8.33
N ILE A 966 12.94 -0.66 -7.81
CA ILE A 966 13.88 -1.46 -8.60
C ILE A 966 13.71 -2.95 -8.27
N PRO A 967 13.72 -3.85 -9.28
CA PRO A 967 13.78 -5.29 -9.07
C PRO A 967 15.25 -5.77 -9.21
N ALA A 968 15.90 -6.16 -8.12
CA ALA A 968 17.30 -6.60 -8.08
C ALA A 968 17.58 -7.41 -6.79
N GLY A 969 18.69 -8.14 -6.71
CA GLY A 969 19.06 -8.88 -5.50
C GLY A 969 18.15 -10.07 -5.16
N GLY A 970 17.32 -10.51 -6.10
CA GLY A 970 16.22 -11.44 -5.93
C GLY A 970 14.96 -10.84 -5.28
N LEU A 971 14.90 -9.52 -5.14
CA LEU A 971 13.86 -8.78 -4.43
C LEU A 971 13.37 -7.56 -5.24
N VAL A 972 12.30 -6.93 -4.76
CA VAL A 972 11.83 -5.62 -5.26
C VAL A 972 11.92 -4.60 -4.14
N PHE A 973 12.70 -3.53 -4.34
CA PHE A 973 12.93 -2.48 -3.35
C PHE A 973 12.17 -1.21 -3.67
N ALA A 974 11.54 -0.62 -2.65
CA ALA A 974 10.90 0.68 -2.76
C ALA A 974 11.19 1.55 -1.52
N PRO A 975 12.17 2.47 -1.60
CA PRO A 975 12.35 3.53 -0.61
C PRO A 975 11.10 4.43 -0.48
N ASP A 976 10.91 5.02 0.70
CA ASP A 976 9.72 5.82 1.05
C ASP A 976 9.58 7.12 0.24
N ALA A 977 8.88 7.06 -0.90
CA ALA A 977 8.52 8.25 -1.68
C ALA A 977 7.30 9.03 -1.13
N SER A 978 6.74 8.60 0.01
CA SER A 978 5.58 9.24 0.66
C SER A 978 5.96 10.15 1.82
N ALA A 979 7.23 10.16 2.24
CA ALA A 979 7.75 10.93 3.37
C ALA A 979 7.35 12.42 3.36
N GLY A 980 7.46 13.09 2.21
CA GLY A 980 7.09 14.49 2.02
C GLY A 980 5.65 14.71 1.54
N CYS A 981 4.78 13.70 1.64
CA CYS A 981 3.46 13.74 1.02
C CYS A 981 2.32 13.74 2.06
N SER A 982 1.32 14.60 1.85
CA SER A 982 0.12 14.67 2.70
C SER A 982 -1.03 13.75 2.26
N CYS A 983 -0.89 13.00 1.16
CA CYS A 983 -1.94 12.12 0.65
C CYS A 983 -2.21 10.95 1.60
N SER A 984 -3.45 10.44 1.59
CA SER A 984 -3.94 9.37 2.46
C SER A 984 -3.51 7.96 2.04
N TYR A 985 -2.41 7.79 1.30
CA TYR A 985 -1.88 6.44 1.07
C TYR A 985 -1.59 5.76 2.41
N LEU A 986 -2.01 4.51 2.54
CA LEU A 986 -2.26 3.88 3.84
C LEU A 986 -0.98 3.71 4.67
N ASN A 987 0.14 3.41 4.00
CA ASN A 987 1.43 3.13 4.61
C ASN A 987 2.52 4.11 4.15
N GLN A 988 3.43 4.45 5.08
CA GLN A 988 4.62 5.26 4.84
C GLN A 988 5.83 4.48 5.34
N SER A 989 6.56 3.82 4.45
CA SER A 989 7.66 2.92 4.80
C SER A 989 8.56 2.66 3.61
N TRP A 990 9.81 2.31 3.90
CA TRP A 990 10.65 1.56 2.98
C TRP A 990 10.21 0.11 3.01
N ILE A 991 10.26 -0.56 1.87
CA ILE A 991 9.90 -1.97 1.77
C ILE A 991 10.86 -2.75 0.86
N ALA A 992 10.99 -4.04 1.17
CA ALA A 992 11.44 -5.05 0.22
C ALA A 992 10.37 -6.14 0.07
N LEU A 993 10.08 -6.48 -1.17
CA LEU A 993 9.17 -7.56 -1.54
C LEU A 993 9.95 -8.72 -2.12
N GLN A 994 9.50 -9.93 -1.82
CA GLN A 994 10.01 -11.18 -2.38
C GLN A 994 8.95 -11.83 -3.28
N PRO A 995 9.35 -12.70 -4.22
CA PRO A 995 8.43 -13.61 -4.87
C PRO A 995 7.73 -14.47 -3.83
N ASP A 996 6.41 -14.33 -3.69
CA ASP A 996 5.62 -15.06 -2.72
C ASP A 996 4.12 -15.08 -3.08
N GLY A 997 3.53 -16.27 -2.98
CA GLY A 997 2.11 -16.50 -3.10
C GLY A 997 1.70 -17.31 -4.33
N ILE A 998 0.39 -17.56 -4.44
CA ILE A 998 -0.23 -18.33 -5.51
C ILE A 998 -1.18 -17.43 -6.28
N ARG A 999 -1.14 -17.52 -7.62
CA ARG A 999 -2.11 -16.84 -8.48
C ARG A 999 -3.51 -17.44 -8.28
N PRO A 1000 -4.57 -16.63 -8.27
CA PRO A 1000 -5.95 -17.13 -8.17
C PRO A 1000 -6.23 -18.16 -9.27
N PRO A 1001 -7.06 -19.18 -8.99
CA PRO A 1001 -7.56 -20.05 -10.05
C PRO A 1001 -8.30 -19.26 -11.13
N THR A 1002 -8.29 -19.75 -12.35
CA THR A 1002 -9.15 -19.24 -13.43
C THR A 1002 -10.42 -20.06 -13.46
N ILE A 1003 -11.58 -19.40 -13.40
CA ILE A 1003 -12.89 -20.02 -13.58
C ILE A 1003 -13.31 -19.84 -15.05
N ASP A 1004 -13.77 -20.91 -15.70
CA ASP A 1004 -14.12 -20.94 -17.11
C ASP A 1004 -15.45 -21.69 -17.34
N PRO A 1005 -16.51 -21.02 -17.85
CA PRO A 1005 -16.54 -19.61 -18.22
C PRO A 1005 -16.44 -18.69 -16.97
N ALA A 1006 -15.89 -17.50 -17.14
CA ALA A 1006 -15.66 -16.51 -16.07
C ALA A 1006 -16.96 -15.79 -15.63
N GLY A 1007 -18.01 -16.57 -15.40
CA GLY A 1007 -19.39 -16.14 -15.20
C GLY A 1007 -20.20 -16.27 -16.49
N ALA A 1008 -21.48 -16.60 -16.35
CA ALA A 1008 -22.38 -16.80 -17.49
C ALA A 1008 -23.85 -16.78 -17.07
N SER A 1009 -24.72 -16.49 -18.05
CA SER A 1009 -26.17 -16.59 -17.89
C SER A 1009 -26.73 -17.62 -18.87
N SER A 1010 -27.59 -18.52 -18.42
CA SER A 1010 -28.17 -19.57 -19.27
C SER A 1010 -29.55 -20.02 -18.81
N PRO A 1011 -30.45 -20.39 -19.74
CA PRO A 1011 -31.72 -21.01 -19.39
C PRO A 1011 -31.60 -22.46 -18.90
N ARG A 1012 -30.40 -23.05 -18.92
CA ARG A 1012 -30.13 -24.45 -18.52
C ARG A 1012 -28.84 -24.54 -17.73
N ALA A 1013 -28.66 -25.66 -17.03
CA ALA A 1013 -27.45 -25.94 -16.27
C ALA A 1013 -26.19 -25.87 -17.15
N MET A 1014 -25.10 -25.35 -16.58
CA MET A 1014 -23.84 -25.10 -17.29
C MET A 1014 -22.68 -25.87 -16.65
N LYS A 1015 -21.72 -26.31 -17.47
CA LYS A 1015 -20.46 -26.88 -16.96
C LYS A 1015 -19.42 -25.79 -16.79
N VAL A 1016 -18.76 -25.79 -15.63
CA VAL A 1016 -17.72 -24.85 -15.26
C VAL A 1016 -16.44 -25.60 -14.90
N THR A 1017 -15.32 -25.15 -15.45
CA THR A 1017 -13.99 -25.67 -15.14
C THR A 1017 -13.21 -24.65 -14.31
N ILE A 1018 -12.34 -25.15 -13.43
CA ILE A 1018 -11.44 -24.31 -12.63
C ILE A 1018 -10.01 -24.78 -12.89
N LYS A 1019 -9.12 -23.87 -13.25
CA LYS A 1019 -7.72 -24.18 -13.60
C LYS A 1019 -6.78 -23.38 -12.70
N THR A 1020 -5.59 -23.92 -12.42
CA THR A 1020 -4.48 -23.18 -11.81
C THR A 1020 -3.27 -23.20 -12.74
N ALA A 1021 -2.57 -22.06 -12.83
CA ALA A 1021 -1.47 -21.86 -13.77
C ALA A 1021 -0.11 -22.43 -13.28
N GLN A 1022 -0.06 -23.12 -12.14
CA GLN A 1022 1.17 -23.52 -11.43
C GLN A 1022 0.99 -24.95 -10.81
N PRO A 1023 2.06 -25.67 -10.37
CA PRO A 1023 2.19 -27.13 -10.47
C PRO A 1023 1.26 -28.00 -9.57
N ALA A 1024 1.35 -29.33 -9.75
CA ALA A 1024 0.43 -30.38 -9.29
C ALA A 1024 0.20 -30.53 -7.76
N GLU A 1025 0.99 -29.88 -6.91
CA GLU A 1025 0.90 -30.03 -5.43
C GLU A 1025 -0.13 -29.07 -4.77
N ARG A 1026 -0.91 -28.33 -5.57
CA ARG A 1026 -1.85 -27.31 -5.08
C ARG A 1026 -3.28 -27.81 -5.16
N THR A 1027 -4.03 -27.64 -4.08
CA THR A 1027 -5.46 -27.97 -4.04
C THR A 1027 -6.29 -26.73 -4.31
N ILE A 1028 -7.26 -26.85 -5.22
CA ILE A 1028 -8.27 -25.81 -5.45
C ILE A 1028 -9.47 -26.17 -4.59
N HIS A 1029 -9.96 -25.21 -3.80
CA HIS A 1029 -11.20 -25.35 -3.05
C HIS A 1029 -12.23 -24.33 -3.56
N TYR A 1030 -13.51 -24.69 -3.53
CA TYR A 1030 -14.58 -23.84 -4.03
C TYR A 1030 -15.85 -23.87 -3.17
N THR A 1031 -16.70 -22.88 -3.37
CA THR A 1031 -18.01 -22.69 -2.74
C THR A 1031 -19.01 -22.18 -3.78
N LEU A 1032 -20.28 -22.51 -3.61
CA LEU A 1032 -21.39 -22.11 -4.50
C LEU A 1032 -22.40 -21.17 -3.83
N ASP A 1033 -22.33 -21.08 -2.51
CA ASP A 1033 -23.17 -20.24 -1.65
C ASP A 1033 -22.65 -18.80 -1.53
N GLY A 1034 -21.60 -18.45 -2.28
CA GLY A 1034 -20.93 -17.16 -2.21
C GLY A 1034 -20.02 -16.96 -1.00
N SER A 1035 -19.86 -17.92 -0.09
CA SER A 1035 -18.88 -17.81 1.01
C SER A 1035 -17.43 -17.87 0.50
N SER A 1036 -16.46 -17.30 1.21
CA SER A 1036 -15.03 -17.41 0.83
C SER A 1036 -14.53 -18.86 1.00
N PRO A 1037 -13.92 -19.49 -0.02
CA PRO A 1037 -13.39 -20.85 0.10
C PRO A 1037 -12.26 -20.94 1.13
N THR A 1038 -12.33 -21.97 1.97
CA THR A 1038 -11.30 -22.35 2.95
C THR A 1038 -10.68 -23.69 2.58
N SER A 1039 -9.61 -24.10 3.26
CA SER A 1039 -9.02 -25.44 3.10
C SER A 1039 -9.97 -26.59 3.52
N ARG A 1040 -11.11 -26.27 4.15
CA ARG A 1040 -12.18 -27.23 4.49
C ARG A 1040 -13.34 -27.22 3.49
N SER A 1041 -13.36 -26.28 2.55
CA SER A 1041 -14.38 -26.22 1.50
C SER A 1041 -14.18 -27.34 0.46
N HIS A 1042 -15.12 -27.53 -0.46
CA HIS A 1042 -15.07 -28.61 -1.45
C HIS A 1042 -13.82 -28.55 -2.32
N VAL A 1043 -13.10 -29.67 -2.44
CA VAL A 1043 -11.93 -29.78 -3.33
C VAL A 1043 -12.40 -29.92 -4.77
N TYR A 1044 -11.87 -29.10 -5.66
CA TYR A 1044 -12.11 -29.21 -7.10
C TYR A 1044 -11.28 -30.35 -7.69
N ILE A 1045 -11.96 -31.37 -8.20
CA ILE A 1045 -11.34 -32.56 -8.82
C ILE A 1045 -11.80 -32.79 -10.27
N LYS A 1046 -12.93 -32.19 -10.68
CA LYS A 1046 -13.55 -32.31 -12.00
C LYS A 1046 -14.49 -31.13 -12.28
N PRO A 1047 -14.89 -30.88 -13.54
CA PRO A 1047 -15.85 -29.82 -13.87
C PRO A 1047 -17.11 -29.86 -13.00
N ILE A 1048 -17.58 -28.68 -12.58
CA ILE A 1048 -18.77 -28.48 -11.76
C ILE A 1048 -19.96 -28.20 -12.68
N GLU A 1049 -21.14 -28.71 -12.34
CA GLU A 1049 -22.40 -28.38 -13.00
C GLU A 1049 -23.14 -27.33 -12.16
N ILE A 1050 -23.38 -26.15 -12.72
CA ILE A 1050 -24.12 -25.06 -12.09
C ILE A 1050 -25.56 -25.10 -12.60
N SER A 1051 -26.49 -25.48 -11.74
CA SER A 1051 -27.92 -25.63 -12.06
C SER A 1051 -28.82 -24.57 -11.42
N GLU A 1052 -28.27 -23.71 -10.56
CA GLU A 1052 -28.99 -22.65 -9.86
C GLU A 1052 -28.21 -21.33 -9.96
N THR A 1053 -28.92 -20.21 -9.87
CA THR A 1053 -28.31 -18.88 -9.81
C THR A 1053 -27.48 -18.74 -8.54
N GLY A 1054 -26.22 -18.35 -8.66
CA GLY A 1054 -25.32 -18.26 -7.52
C GLY A 1054 -23.93 -17.75 -7.88
N LEU A 1055 -23.08 -17.68 -6.86
CA LEU A 1055 -21.73 -17.17 -6.97
C LEU A 1055 -20.73 -18.30 -6.73
N LEU A 1056 -20.00 -18.68 -7.76
CA LEU A 1056 -18.90 -19.63 -7.64
C LEU A 1056 -17.66 -18.86 -7.19
N ARG A 1057 -17.14 -19.21 -6.02
CA ARG A 1057 -15.83 -18.74 -5.55
C ARG A 1057 -14.85 -19.89 -5.51
N ALA A 1058 -13.61 -19.64 -5.93
CA ALA A 1058 -12.54 -20.62 -5.95
C ALA A 1058 -11.24 -20.03 -5.40
N ARG A 1059 -10.45 -20.85 -4.69
CA ARG A 1059 -9.18 -20.44 -4.08
C ARG A 1059 -8.18 -21.59 -4.12
N ALA A 1060 -6.94 -21.28 -4.48
CA ALA A 1060 -5.85 -22.25 -4.47
C ALA A 1060 -5.10 -22.20 -3.14
N PHE A 1061 -4.75 -23.37 -2.62
CA PHE A 1061 -3.98 -23.55 -1.39
C PHE A 1061 -2.70 -24.33 -1.71
N SER A 1062 -1.65 -24.04 -0.94
CA SER A 1062 -0.43 -24.86 -0.88
C SER A 1062 -0.18 -25.25 0.57
N PRO A 1063 0.45 -26.41 0.84
CA PRO A 1063 0.85 -26.78 2.19
C PRO A 1063 1.75 -25.69 2.81
N GLY A 1064 1.32 -25.11 3.93
CA GLY A 1064 2.10 -24.11 4.68
C GLY A 1064 2.26 -22.73 4.01
N GLY A 1065 1.81 -22.54 2.78
CA GLY A 1065 1.95 -21.29 2.03
C GLY A 1065 0.71 -20.40 2.06
N ARG A 1066 0.89 -19.15 1.59
CA ARG A 1066 -0.21 -18.19 1.44
C ARG A 1066 -1.20 -18.70 0.37
N PRO A 1067 -2.51 -18.81 0.68
CA PRO A 1067 -3.50 -19.14 -0.34
C PRO A 1067 -3.64 -18.00 -1.34
N SER A 1068 -4.10 -18.31 -2.54
CA SER A 1068 -4.36 -17.28 -3.56
C SER A 1068 -5.42 -16.27 -3.10
N SER A 1069 -5.55 -15.14 -3.80
CA SER A 1069 -6.81 -14.38 -3.73
C SER A 1069 -7.97 -15.24 -4.21
N VAL A 1070 -9.19 -14.90 -3.79
CA VAL A 1070 -10.40 -15.57 -4.28
C VAL A 1070 -10.64 -15.20 -5.74
N ALA A 1071 -10.83 -16.22 -6.58
CA ALA A 1071 -11.42 -16.09 -7.90
C ALA A 1071 -12.94 -16.20 -7.75
N GLU A 1072 -13.67 -15.37 -8.49
CA GLU A 1072 -15.12 -15.29 -8.38
C GLU A 1072 -15.75 -15.23 -9.77
N ALA A 1073 -16.88 -15.90 -9.94
CA ALA A 1073 -17.69 -15.88 -11.13
C ALA A 1073 -19.18 -15.97 -10.76
N SER A 1074 -20.00 -15.07 -11.30
CA SER A 1074 -21.45 -15.07 -11.12
C SER A 1074 -22.12 -15.90 -12.21
N PHE A 1075 -23.04 -16.77 -11.81
CA PHE A 1075 -23.83 -17.59 -12.72
C PHE A 1075 -25.31 -17.35 -12.51
N VAL A 1076 -26.04 -17.17 -13.61
CA VAL A 1076 -27.50 -17.03 -13.59
C VAL A 1076 -28.11 -18.18 -14.37
N ILE A 1077 -28.86 -19.02 -13.67
CA ILE A 1077 -29.68 -20.08 -14.28
C ILE A 1077 -31.12 -19.65 -14.17
N ASP A 1078 -31.72 -19.31 -15.31
CA ASP A 1078 -33.06 -18.74 -15.36
C ASP A 1078 -33.75 -19.09 -16.70
N PRO A 1079 -34.83 -19.88 -16.67
CA PRO A 1079 -35.53 -20.32 -17.89
C PRO A 1079 -36.17 -19.17 -18.67
N ASP A 1080 -36.37 -17.99 -18.06
CA ASP A 1080 -37.01 -16.82 -18.68
C ASP A 1080 -36.01 -15.90 -19.41
N LEU A 1081 -34.74 -16.27 -19.50
CA LEU A 1081 -33.76 -15.53 -20.31
C LEU A 1081 -34.13 -15.61 -21.79
N LEU A 1082 -34.04 -14.47 -22.48
CA LEU A 1082 -34.22 -14.42 -23.93
C LEU A 1082 -33.18 -15.31 -24.63
N PRO A 1083 -33.48 -15.85 -25.83
CA PRO A 1083 -32.52 -16.66 -26.56
C PRO A 1083 -31.28 -15.83 -26.92
N LEU A 1084 -30.12 -16.32 -26.49
CA LEU A 1084 -28.82 -15.66 -26.65
C LEU A 1084 -27.97 -16.35 -27.74
N GLY A 1085 -28.61 -16.86 -28.80
CA GLY A 1085 -27.90 -17.31 -29.99
C GLY A 1085 -27.70 -16.15 -30.97
N ASP A 1086 -26.54 -16.07 -31.63
CA ASP A 1086 -26.27 -14.99 -32.61
C ASP A 1086 -27.33 -14.93 -33.73
N ALA A 1087 -27.91 -16.07 -34.11
CA ALA A 1087 -28.97 -16.15 -35.12
C ALA A 1087 -30.29 -15.51 -34.65
N ASP A 1088 -30.49 -15.32 -33.35
CA ASP A 1088 -31.68 -14.71 -32.78
C ASP A 1088 -31.59 -13.19 -32.74
N TRP A 1089 -30.49 -12.57 -33.17
CA TRP A 1089 -30.28 -11.13 -33.11
C TRP A 1089 -29.79 -10.58 -34.45
N ARG A 1090 -30.20 -9.37 -34.80
CA ARG A 1090 -29.75 -8.67 -36.01
C ARG A 1090 -29.14 -7.33 -35.65
N VAL A 1091 -28.06 -6.99 -36.34
CA VAL A 1091 -27.39 -5.70 -36.23
C VAL A 1091 -28.06 -4.70 -37.18
N GLU A 1092 -28.28 -3.49 -36.69
CA GLU A 1092 -28.72 -2.36 -37.48
C GLU A 1092 -27.91 -1.10 -37.13
N ASP A 1093 -26.97 -0.74 -38.01
CA ASP A 1093 -26.12 0.44 -37.85
C ASP A 1093 -26.75 1.67 -38.48
N ALA A 1094 -26.64 2.82 -37.81
CA ALA A 1094 -27.07 4.09 -38.36
C ALA A 1094 -26.33 4.42 -39.68
N ALA A 1095 -27.05 5.03 -40.61
CA ALA A 1095 -26.50 5.39 -41.92
C ALA A 1095 -25.27 6.31 -41.78
N GLY A 1096 -24.12 5.84 -42.27
CA GLY A 1096 -22.85 6.58 -42.21
C GLY A 1096 -21.94 6.26 -41.01
N ALA A 1097 -22.33 5.32 -40.15
CA ALA A 1097 -21.51 4.89 -39.02
C ALA A 1097 -20.21 4.21 -39.48
N LYS A 1098 -19.07 4.55 -38.87
CA LYS A 1098 -17.75 3.95 -39.14
C LYS A 1098 -16.90 3.85 -37.87
N PRO A 1099 -16.22 2.73 -37.59
CA PRO A 1099 -16.31 1.43 -38.29
C PRO A 1099 -17.70 0.76 -38.11
N PRO A 1100 -18.00 -0.33 -38.85
CA PRO A 1100 -19.18 -1.15 -38.59
C PRO A 1100 -19.23 -1.63 -37.13
N SER A 1101 -20.43 -1.87 -36.61
CA SER A 1101 -20.56 -2.42 -35.27
C SER A 1101 -20.05 -3.86 -35.19
N GLU A 1102 -19.38 -4.20 -34.08
CA GLU A 1102 -18.93 -5.56 -33.78
C GLU A 1102 -19.69 -6.09 -32.57
N TRP A 1103 -20.89 -6.61 -32.82
CA TRP A 1103 -21.72 -7.30 -31.84
C TRP A 1103 -21.39 -8.79 -31.78
N SER A 1104 -21.34 -9.35 -30.58
CA SER A 1104 -21.12 -10.78 -30.35
C SER A 1104 -21.83 -11.25 -29.10
N ILE A 1105 -22.21 -12.52 -29.05
CA ILE A 1105 -22.76 -13.15 -27.86
C ILE A 1105 -21.79 -14.21 -27.34
N GLU A 1106 -21.28 -14.02 -26.13
CA GLU A 1106 -20.34 -14.94 -25.49
C GLU A 1106 -20.80 -15.25 -24.06
N ASN A 1107 -20.99 -16.54 -23.74
CA ASN A 1107 -21.35 -17.00 -22.39
C ASN A 1107 -22.60 -16.30 -21.79
N GLY A 1108 -23.59 -16.01 -22.62
CA GLY A 1108 -24.82 -15.33 -22.20
C GLY A 1108 -24.63 -13.83 -21.92
N THR A 1109 -23.53 -13.24 -22.39
CA THR A 1109 -23.28 -11.79 -22.39
C THR A 1109 -23.21 -11.31 -23.84
N ILE A 1110 -24.03 -10.32 -24.17
CA ILE A 1110 -24.01 -9.62 -25.45
C ILE A 1110 -22.99 -8.48 -25.33
N LYS A 1111 -22.05 -8.39 -26.26
CA LYS A 1111 -20.99 -7.38 -26.27
C LYS A 1111 -21.03 -6.58 -27.55
N GLN A 1112 -20.72 -5.29 -27.46
CA GLN A 1112 -20.38 -4.46 -28.60
C GLN A 1112 -18.96 -3.90 -28.35
N THR A 1113 -18.05 -4.13 -29.30
CA THR A 1113 -16.60 -3.87 -29.11
C THR A 1113 -16.01 -2.84 -30.06
N SER A 1114 -16.81 -2.23 -30.93
CA SER A 1114 -16.32 -1.23 -31.89
C SER A 1114 -16.89 0.16 -31.59
N ASN A 1115 -16.06 1.20 -31.78
CA ASN A 1115 -16.46 2.57 -31.48
C ASN A 1115 -17.36 3.16 -32.60
N VAL A 1116 -18.60 2.68 -32.70
CA VAL A 1116 -19.57 3.00 -33.76
C VAL A 1116 -20.40 4.24 -33.40
N MET A 1117 -20.38 5.28 -34.27
CA MET A 1117 -21.13 6.52 -34.04
C MET A 1117 -21.42 7.29 -35.33
N VAL A 1118 -22.53 8.03 -35.35
CA VAL A 1118 -22.85 9.07 -36.35
C VAL A 1118 -23.00 10.42 -35.64
N GLY A 1119 -22.43 11.48 -36.24
CA GLY A 1119 -22.37 12.83 -35.65
C GLY A 1119 -21.20 12.98 -34.66
N GLY A 1120 -20.21 13.80 -34.98
CA GLY A 1120 -18.97 13.91 -34.19
C GLY A 1120 -19.15 14.60 -32.83
N ALA A 1121 -18.21 14.33 -31.90
CA ALA A 1121 -18.12 14.83 -30.53
C ALA A 1121 -18.03 16.38 -30.33
N ARG A 1122 -18.30 17.18 -31.38
CA ARG A 1122 -18.23 18.65 -31.36
C ARG A 1122 -19.53 19.36 -30.99
N VAL A 1123 -20.61 18.63 -30.71
CA VAL A 1123 -21.81 19.23 -30.12
C VAL A 1123 -21.54 19.44 -28.62
N MET A 1124 -21.23 20.68 -28.22
CA MET A 1124 -20.99 21.08 -26.83
C MET A 1124 -22.26 21.11 -25.96
N GLU A 1125 -23.34 20.46 -26.40
CA GLU A 1125 -24.59 20.43 -25.65
C GLU A 1125 -24.62 19.17 -24.77
N ASN A 1126 -24.64 19.37 -23.45
CA ASN A 1126 -24.89 18.35 -22.43
C ASN A 1126 -26.34 17.85 -22.44
N ALA A 1127 -27.00 17.84 -23.59
CA ALA A 1127 -28.45 17.70 -23.66
C ALA A 1127 -28.83 16.28 -24.13
N ALA A 1128 -29.75 15.65 -23.38
CA ALA A 1128 -30.34 14.37 -23.73
C ALA A 1128 -31.20 14.46 -25.01
N ASN A 1129 -31.63 15.66 -25.40
CA ASN A 1129 -32.47 15.92 -26.59
C ASN A 1129 -31.74 15.82 -27.94
N VAL A 1130 -30.43 15.54 -27.95
CA VAL A 1130 -29.67 15.30 -29.16
C VAL A 1130 -29.76 13.82 -29.55
N GLU A 1131 -30.31 13.54 -30.73
CA GLU A 1131 -30.31 12.19 -31.29
C GLU A 1131 -28.88 11.72 -31.53
N ARG A 1132 -28.49 10.63 -30.86
CA ARG A 1132 -27.18 9.98 -31.01
C ARG A 1132 -27.36 8.68 -31.78
N SER A 1133 -27.47 8.76 -33.10
CA SER A 1133 -27.70 7.58 -33.94
C SER A 1133 -26.45 6.70 -33.98
N GLY A 1134 -26.53 5.51 -33.37
CA GLY A 1134 -25.41 4.58 -33.16
C GLY A 1134 -25.67 3.23 -33.83
N SER A 1135 -25.51 2.15 -33.07
CA SER A 1135 -25.82 0.79 -33.51
C SER A 1135 -26.88 0.17 -32.62
N LEU A 1136 -27.81 -0.55 -33.25
CA LEU A 1136 -28.86 -1.33 -32.59
C LEU A 1136 -28.61 -2.83 -32.76
N PHE A 1137 -28.81 -3.59 -31.70
CA PHE A 1137 -28.83 -5.05 -31.72
C PHE A 1137 -30.24 -5.53 -31.38
N LEU A 1138 -31.01 -5.87 -32.42
CA LEU A 1138 -32.44 -6.12 -32.35
C LEU A 1138 -32.71 -7.62 -32.25
N LEU A 1139 -33.63 -8.02 -31.37
CA LEU A 1139 -34.05 -9.42 -31.25
C LEU A 1139 -34.86 -9.84 -32.49
N GLN A 1140 -34.34 -10.80 -33.26
CA GLN A 1140 -35.03 -11.44 -34.36
C GLN A 1140 -36.19 -12.29 -33.83
N ASN A 1141 -37.30 -12.32 -34.57
CA ASN A 1141 -38.51 -13.06 -34.22
C ASN A 1141 -39.13 -12.65 -32.86
N ALA A 1142 -38.82 -11.46 -32.34
CA ALA A 1142 -39.59 -10.90 -31.24
C ALA A 1142 -41.05 -10.76 -31.69
N GLU A 1143 -41.98 -11.48 -31.04
CA GLU A 1143 -43.39 -11.14 -31.16
C GLU A 1143 -43.52 -9.66 -30.80
N ALA A 1144 -44.11 -8.86 -31.70
CA ALA A 1144 -44.32 -7.45 -31.43
C ALA A 1144 -45.11 -7.33 -30.13
N PHE A 1145 -44.46 -6.89 -29.07
CA PHE A 1145 -45.07 -6.90 -27.74
C PHE A 1145 -45.77 -5.55 -27.52
N ALA A 1146 -46.95 -5.59 -26.90
CA ALA A 1146 -47.62 -4.38 -26.42
C ALA A 1146 -47.26 -4.13 -24.96
N ASP A 1147 -47.52 -5.13 -24.12
CA ASP A 1147 -47.35 -5.09 -22.66
C ASP A 1147 -46.38 -6.15 -22.18
N GLY A 1148 -45.73 -5.87 -21.05
CA GLY A 1148 -44.77 -6.80 -20.47
C GLY A 1148 -43.73 -6.12 -19.58
N GLU A 1149 -42.71 -6.88 -19.23
CA GLU A 1149 -41.57 -6.43 -18.44
C GLU A 1149 -40.27 -6.81 -19.15
N LEU A 1150 -39.42 -5.82 -19.43
CA LEU A 1150 -38.05 -5.99 -19.90
C LEU A 1150 -37.09 -5.73 -18.74
N SER A 1151 -36.20 -6.67 -18.45
CA SER A 1151 -35.12 -6.46 -17.46
C SER A 1151 -33.79 -6.98 -17.96
N LEU A 1152 -32.71 -6.31 -17.59
CA LEU A 1152 -31.34 -6.64 -17.97
C LEU A 1152 -30.33 -5.92 -17.07
N GLU A 1153 -29.07 -6.34 -17.17
CA GLU A 1153 -27.94 -5.64 -16.55
C GLU A 1153 -27.00 -5.11 -17.63
N ILE A 1154 -26.47 -3.91 -17.40
CA ILE A 1154 -25.59 -3.19 -18.34
C ILE A 1154 -24.27 -2.86 -17.63
N ASN A 1155 -23.16 -2.98 -18.35
CA ASN A 1155 -21.84 -2.52 -17.95
C ASN A 1155 -21.13 -1.91 -19.15
N SER A 1156 -20.35 -0.86 -18.96
CA SER A 1156 -19.36 -0.46 -19.96
C SER A 1156 -18.06 0.02 -19.34
N SER A 1157 -16.93 -0.36 -19.94
CA SER A 1157 -15.61 0.21 -19.62
C SER A 1157 -15.33 1.55 -20.29
N ASP A 1158 -16.12 1.93 -21.29
CA ASP A 1158 -16.07 3.20 -22.01
C ASP A 1158 -16.96 4.25 -21.31
N ASP A 1159 -16.97 5.51 -21.75
CA ASP A 1159 -17.81 6.57 -21.14
C ASP A 1159 -18.93 7.14 -22.02
N ASP A 1160 -19.06 6.67 -23.26
CA ASP A 1160 -20.10 7.09 -24.23
C ASP A 1160 -21.44 6.33 -24.07
N GLY A 1161 -22.38 6.52 -25.01
CA GLY A 1161 -23.79 6.15 -24.87
C GLY A 1161 -24.09 4.66 -24.91
N VAL A 1162 -24.94 4.19 -23.98
CA VAL A 1162 -25.45 2.80 -23.91
C VAL A 1162 -26.93 2.81 -23.55
N GLY A 1163 -27.68 1.78 -23.96
CA GLY A 1163 -29.12 1.79 -23.72
C GLY A 1163 -29.90 0.64 -24.31
N VAL A 1164 -31.21 0.86 -24.39
CA VAL A 1164 -32.21 -0.14 -24.80
C VAL A 1164 -33.25 0.53 -25.68
N VAL A 1165 -33.57 -0.09 -26.81
CA VAL A 1165 -34.69 0.30 -27.66
C VAL A 1165 -35.88 -0.62 -27.44
N PHE A 1166 -37.07 -0.07 -27.44
CA PHE A 1166 -38.30 -0.83 -27.28
C PHE A 1166 -39.45 -0.23 -28.08
N ARG A 1167 -40.42 -1.10 -28.38
CA ARG A 1167 -41.48 -0.85 -29.39
C ARG A 1167 -40.89 -0.36 -30.72
N TYR A 1168 -39.74 -0.92 -31.07
CA TYR A 1168 -39.04 -0.60 -32.31
C TYR A 1168 -39.86 -1.10 -33.49
N GLN A 1169 -40.18 -0.21 -34.43
CA GLN A 1169 -40.88 -0.53 -35.68
C GLN A 1169 -39.90 -0.55 -36.85
N ASP A 1170 -39.10 0.50 -36.96
CA ASP A 1170 -38.13 0.75 -38.04
C ASP A 1170 -37.09 1.80 -37.57
N PRO A 1171 -36.03 2.10 -38.37
CA PRO A 1171 -34.94 2.97 -37.94
C PRO A 1171 -35.36 4.42 -37.62
N GLU A 1172 -36.59 4.81 -37.99
CA GLU A 1172 -37.13 6.15 -37.78
C GLU A 1172 -38.24 6.17 -36.71
N ASN A 1173 -38.63 5.02 -36.14
CA ASN A 1173 -39.78 4.90 -35.24
C ASN A 1173 -39.53 3.93 -34.08
N TYR A 1174 -39.16 4.45 -32.91
CA TYR A 1174 -38.92 3.66 -31.69
C TYR A 1174 -38.87 4.54 -30.43
N TYR A 1175 -38.94 3.91 -29.24
CA TYR A 1175 -38.48 4.53 -28.00
C TYR A 1175 -37.05 4.07 -27.69
N LEU A 1176 -36.25 4.98 -27.16
CA LEU A 1176 -34.89 4.72 -26.71
C LEU A 1176 -34.73 5.20 -25.28
N TRP A 1177 -34.36 4.29 -24.39
CA TRP A 1177 -33.76 4.67 -23.13
C TRP A 1177 -32.23 4.60 -23.25
N SER A 1178 -31.52 5.68 -22.91
CA SER A 1178 -30.06 5.73 -22.99
C SER A 1178 -29.41 6.47 -21.82
N THR A 1179 -28.18 6.11 -21.51
CA THR A 1179 -27.35 6.75 -20.48
C THR A 1179 -25.90 6.90 -20.90
N HIS A 1180 -25.17 7.82 -20.26
CA HIS A 1180 -23.85 8.27 -20.66
C HIS A 1180 -23.01 8.65 -19.42
N ALA A 1181 -21.74 8.25 -19.36
CA ALA A 1181 -20.88 8.54 -18.20
C ALA A 1181 -20.08 9.85 -18.34
N GLN A 1182 -19.61 10.17 -19.56
CA GLN A 1182 -18.90 11.44 -19.83
C GLN A 1182 -19.83 12.66 -19.71
N ARG A 1183 -21.08 12.51 -20.16
CA ARG A 1183 -22.14 13.52 -20.12
C ARG A 1183 -23.28 12.94 -19.29
N PRO A 1184 -23.27 13.06 -17.95
CA PRO A 1184 -24.14 12.27 -17.09
C PRO A 1184 -25.62 12.60 -17.32
N PHE A 1185 -26.33 11.66 -17.96
CA PHE A 1185 -27.78 11.64 -18.05
C PHE A 1185 -28.32 10.20 -18.15
N GLN A 1186 -29.58 10.03 -17.78
CA GLN A 1186 -30.43 8.90 -18.13
C GLN A 1186 -31.68 9.47 -18.76
N ALA A 1187 -32.00 9.07 -19.98
CA ALA A 1187 -33.12 9.66 -20.70
C ALA A 1187 -33.95 8.62 -21.43
N LEU A 1188 -35.27 8.71 -21.29
CA LEU A 1188 -36.22 8.09 -22.19
C LEU A 1188 -36.61 9.09 -23.27
N ALA A 1189 -36.39 8.73 -24.54
CA ALA A 1189 -36.75 9.52 -25.69
C ALA A 1189 -37.60 8.72 -26.69
N ILE A 1190 -38.34 9.45 -27.52
CA ILE A 1190 -39.08 8.93 -28.66
C ILE A 1190 -38.49 9.47 -29.97
N LYS A 1191 -38.32 8.58 -30.94
CA LYS A 1191 -37.94 8.86 -32.32
C LYS A 1191 -39.15 8.62 -33.23
N GLN A 1192 -39.56 9.64 -33.98
CA GLN A 1192 -40.71 9.63 -34.91
C GLN A 1192 -40.35 10.33 -36.21
N GLY A 1193 -39.96 9.58 -37.23
CA GLY A 1193 -39.35 10.17 -38.43
C GLY A 1193 -38.11 10.98 -38.04
N THR A 1194 -37.99 12.18 -38.57
CA THR A 1194 -36.88 13.09 -38.23
C THR A 1194 -36.98 13.75 -36.85
N ARG A 1195 -38.07 13.54 -36.10
CA ARG A 1195 -38.27 14.12 -34.76
C ARG A 1195 -37.67 13.21 -33.68
N TYR A 1196 -36.87 13.79 -32.79
CA TYR A 1196 -36.37 13.14 -31.57
C TYR A 1196 -36.74 14.00 -30.36
N GLU A 1197 -37.42 13.42 -29.36
CA GLU A 1197 -37.92 14.14 -28.20
C GLU A 1197 -37.70 13.34 -26.92
N VAL A 1198 -37.21 14.01 -25.87
CA VAL A 1198 -37.02 13.41 -24.54
C VAL A 1198 -38.32 13.50 -23.77
N LEU A 1199 -38.79 12.36 -23.28
CA LEU A 1199 -40.02 12.22 -22.49
C LEU A 1199 -39.74 12.23 -20.98
N ALA A 1200 -38.55 11.78 -20.56
CA ALA A 1200 -38.07 11.86 -19.18
C ALA A 1200 -36.54 11.90 -19.15
N GLU A 1201 -35.95 12.62 -18.19
CA GLU A 1201 -34.50 12.76 -18.02
C GLU A 1201 -34.13 12.90 -16.54
N GLU A 1202 -33.03 12.26 -16.14
CA GLU A 1202 -32.34 12.47 -14.86
C GLU A 1202 -30.87 12.80 -15.11
N ALA A 1203 -30.30 13.69 -14.30
CA ALA A 1203 -28.91 14.19 -14.44
C ALA A 1203 -27.85 13.25 -13.82
N GLU A 1204 -28.01 11.94 -14.04
CA GLU A 1204 -27.11 10.90 -13.53
C GLU A 1204 -26.61 10.00 -14.66
N GLY A 1205 -25.36 9.57 -14.62
CA GLY A 1205 -24.77 8.65 -15.61
C GLY A 1205 -24.32 7.34 -14.97
N TYR A 1206 -23.98 6.34 -15.79
CA TYR A 1206 -23.44 5.09 -15.27
C TYR A 1206 -21.98 5.22 -14.78
N LEU A 1207 -21.57 4.32 -13.88
CA LEU A 1207 -20.19 4.20 -13.43
C LEU A 1207 -19.43 3.18 -14.29
N ARG A 1208 -18.31 3.61 -14.89
CA ARG A 1208 -17.48 2.73 -15.73
C ARG A 1208 -17.04 1.45 -15.02
N GLY A 1209 -17.15 0.33 -15.72
CA GLY A 1209 -16.78 -0.99 -15.26
C GLY A 1209 -17.69 -1.56 -14.17
N LYS A 1210 -18.79 -0.88 -13.82
CA LYS A 1210 -19.78 -1.37 -12.85
C LYS A 1210 -21.04 -1.83 -13.59
N TRP A 1211 -21.55 -2.98 -13.16
CA TRP A 1211 -22.87 -3.45 -13.56
C TRP A 1211 -23.95 -2.64 -12.85
N PHE A 1212 -25.01 -2.27 -13.57
CA PHE A 1212 -26.24 -1.73 -13.01
C PHE A 1212 -27.43 -2.42 -13.65
N ALA A 1213 -28.51 -2.59 -12.88
CA ALA A 1213 -29.72 -3.27 -13.34
C ALA A 1213 -30.72 -2.24 -13.86
N VAL A 1214 -31.37 -2.53 -14.99
CA VAL A 1214 -32.47 -1.73 -15.51
C VAL A 1214 -33.71 -2.59 -15.74
N LYS A 1215 -34.88 -2.01 -15.49
CA LYS A 1215 -36.16 -2.66 -15.70
C LYS A 1215 -37.16 -1.67 -16.31
N PHE A 1216 -37.88 -2.11 -17.33
CA PHE A 1216 -38.96 -1.36 -17.96
C PHE A 1216 -40.26 -2.15 -17.88
N VAL A 1217 -41.32 -1.52 -17.39
CA VAL A 1217 -42.67 -2.10 -17.33
C VAL A 1217 -43.55 -1.36 -18.33
N PHE A 1218 -44.18 -2.11 -19.21
CA PHE A 1218 -45.07 -1.63 -20.27
C PHE A 1218 -46.51 -2.03 -19.96
N SER A 1219 -47.42 -1.05 -19.90
CA SER A 1219 -48.85 -1.25 -19.62
C SER A 1219 -49.70 -0.26 -20.42
N GLY A 1220 -50.24 -0.69 -21.56
CA GLY A 1220 -50.89 0.16 -22.53
C GLY A 1220 -49.94 1.25 -23.05
N SER A 1221 -50.30 2.51 -22.92
CA SER A 1221 -49.42 3.65 -23.24
C SER A 1221 -48.49 4.06 -22.09
N GLN A 1222 -48.49 3.35 -20.96
CA GLN A 1222 -47.63 3.66 -19.83
C GLN A 1222 -46.29 2.91 -19.92
N ILE A 1223 -45.19 3.63 -19.69
CA ILE A 1223 -43.82 3.12 -19.65
C ILE A 1223 -43.19 3.54 -18.32
N THR A 1224 -42.83 2.57 -17.48
CA THR A 1224 -42.19 2.84 -16.19
C THR A 1224 -40.76 2.30 -16.21
N GLY A 1225 -39.78 3.14 -15.89
CA GLY A 1225 -38.37 2.77 -15.84
C GLY A 1225 -37.83 2.69 -14.41
N PHE A 1226 -37.03 1.67 -14.14
CA PHE A 1226 -36.32 1.49 -12.88
C PHE A 1226 -34.83 1.29 -13.13
N VAL A 1227 -33.98 1.90 -12.30
CA VAL A 1227 -32.54 1.70 -12.30
C VAL A 1227 -32.11 1.28 -10.90
N ASN A 1228 -31.37 0.17 -10.78
CA ASN A 1228 -30.97 -0.45 -9.52
C ASN A 1228 -32.14 -0.68 -8.52
N GLY A 1229 -33.35 -0.87 -9.04
CA GLY A 1229 -34.56 -1.09 -8.25
C GLY A 1229 -35.30 0.18 -7.82
N GLU A 1230 -34.71 1.36 -8.02
CA GLU A 1230 -35.37 2.65 -7.79
C GLU A 1230 -36.17 3.07 -9.03
N LYS A 1231 -37.33 3.69 -8.82
CA LYS A 1231 -38.21 4.15 -9.92
C LYS A 1231 -37.71 5.52 -10.40
N GLU A 1232 -37.19 5.57 -11.62
CA GLU A 1232 -36.64 6.81 -12.19
C GLU A 1232 -37.71 7.64 -12.88
N PHE A 1233 -38.57 7.00 -13.67
CA PHE A 1233 -39.60 7.72 -14.43
C PHE A 1233 -40.83 6.86 -14.68
N GLU A 1234 -41.92 7.56 -14.99
CA GLU A 1234 -43.20 6.98 -15.40
C GLU A 1234 -43.80 7.92 -16.46
N VAL A 1235 -43.90 7.44 -17.69
CA VAL A 1235 -44.31 8.23 -18.85
C VAL A 1235 -45.56 7.62 -19.48
N GLN A 1236 -46.52 8.47 -19.87
CA GLN A 1236 -47.70 8.06 -20.63
C GLN A 1236 -47.57 8.58 -22.07
N ASP A 1237 -47.32 7.70 -23.02
CA ASP A 1237 -47.20 8.04 -24.44
C ASP A 1237 -47.82 6.95 -25.34
N PRO A 1238 -48.84 7.27 -26.18
CA PRO A 1238 -49.54 6.29 -26.99
C PRO A 1238 -48.95 6.09 -28.40
N SER A 1239 -47.80 6.71 -28.71
CA SER A 1239 -47.31 6.82 -30.08
C SER A 1239 -47.00 5.48 -30.74
N PHE A 1240 -46.41 4.55 -29.99
CA PHE A 1240 -46.18 3.18 -30.47
C PHE A 1240 -46.87 2.20 -29.51
N ALA A 1241 -47.83 1.44 -30.01
CA ALA A 1241 -48.63 0.50 -29.21
C ALA A 1241 -47.94 -0.86 -29.01
N SER A 1242 -47.09 -1.27 -29.95
CA SER A 1242 -46.28 -2.48 -29.85
C SER A 1242 -44.97 -2.32 -30.62
N GLY A 1243 -44.08 -3.32 -30.60
CA GLY A 1243 -42.91 -3.40 -31.49
C GLY A 1243 -41.83 -4.34 -30.95
N ALA A 1244 -40.64 -4.31 -31.55
CA ALA A 1244 -39.50 -5.13 -31.14
C ALA A 1244 -38.71 -4.51 -29.98
N ILE A 1245 -37.81 -5.30 -29.40
CA ILE A 1245 -36.82 -4.90 -28.40
C ILE A 1245 -35.43 -5.00 -29.00
N GLY A 1246 -34.54 -4.10 -28.60
CA GLY A 1246 -33.13 -4.21 -28.90
C GLY A 1246 -32.25 -3.48 -27.90
N LEU A 1247 -30.95 -3.63 -28.11
CA LEU A 1247 -29.90 -2.99 -27.33
C LEU A 1247 -29.27 -1.89 -28.16
N TYR A 1248 -28.75 -0.86 -27.50
CA TYR A 1248 -28.22 0.33 -28.15
C TYR A 1248 -26.80 0.65 -27.67
N SER A 1249 -25.93 1.01 -28.63
CA SER A 1249 -24.58 1.53 -28.38
C SER A 1249 -24.28 2.73 -29.30
N TRP A 1250 -23.67 3.78 -28.76
CA TRP A 1250 -23.14 4.90 -29.53
C TRP A 1250 -21.81 5.36 -28.94
N GLY A 1251 -20.77 5.41 -29.77
CA GLY A 1251 -19.43 5.84 -29.35
C GLY A 1251 -18.76 4.90 -28.34
N ASN A 1252 -19.37 3.75 -28.03
CA ASN A 1252 -19.04 2.96 -26.86
C ASN A 1252 -18.50 1.58 -27.24
N SER A 1253 -17.18 1.41 -27.11
CA SER A 1253 -16.46 0.20 -27.51
C SER A 1253 -16.32 -0.84 -26.39
N GLY A 1254 -16.96 -0.59 -25.23
CA GLY A 1254 -16.78 -1.39 -24.02
C GLY A 1254 -18.08 -1.95 -23.44
N VAL A 1255 -19.21 -1.85 -24.15
CA VAL A 1255 -20.52 -2.18 -23.60
C VAL A 1255 -20.81 -3.68 -23.57
N GLN A 1256 -21.39 -4.10 -22.47
CA GLN A 1256 -21.78 -5.48 -22.17
C GLN A 1256 -23.19 -5.49 -21.60
N PHE A 1257 -24.01 -6.43 -22.06
CA PHE A 1257 -25.37 -6.68 -21.59
C PHE A 1257 -25.48 -8.14 -21.17
N ARG A 1258 -26.14 -8.41 -20.05
CA ARG A 1258 -26.44 -9.78 -19.61
C ARG A 1258 -27.78 -9.84 -18.91
N ASN A 1259 -28.23 -11.06 -18.61
CA ASN A 1259 -29.49 -11.31 -17.90
C ASN A 1259 -30.71 -10.68 -18.60
N VAL A 1260 -30.71 -10.63 -19.94
CA VAL A 1260 -31.77 -10.02 -20.73
C VAL A 1260 -33.02 -10.91 -20.68
N ARG A 1261 -34.10 -10.39 -20.10
CA ARG A 1261 -35.39 -11.07 -19.92
C ARG A 1261 -36.49 -10.23 -20.53
N PHE A 1262 -37.45 -10.90 -21.16
CA PHE A 1262 -38.69 -10.27 -21.53
C PHE A 1262 -39.86 -11.17 -21.17
N LYS A 1263 -40.77 -10.66 -20.32
CA LYS A 1263 -41.99 -11.36 -19.92
C LYS A 1263 -43.19 -10.64 -20.53
N THR A 1264 -43.88 -11.31 -21.45
CA THR A 1264 -45.19 -10.86 -21.92
C THR A 1264 -46.23 -11.03 -20.80
N LYS A 1265 -47.19 -10.10 -20.75
CA LYS A 1265 -48.33 -10.18 -19.82
C LYS A 1265 -49.46 -11.02 -20.37
#